data_AF-A0A8C5QXI7-F1
#
_entry.id   AF-A0A8C5QXI7-F1
#
_cell.length_a   1.000
_cell.length_b   1.000
_cell.length_c   1.000
_cell.angle_alpha   90.00
_cell.angle_beta   90.00
_cell.angle_gamma   90.00
#
_symmetry.space_group_name_H-M   'P 1'
#
loop_
_entity.id
_entity.type
_entity.pdbx_description
1 polymer ?
#
loop_
_entity_poly.entity_id
_entity_poly.type
_entity_poly.pdbx_seq_one_letter_code
_entity_poly.pdbx_strand_id
1 'polypeptide(L)'
;MAESSSDSDSLLRNRTSRRGPLRATHVHARSRGAADMSEKIHTLANTLQLKENLEQSIDQLRSQRLSRLSGVRSASLSSLCASDLDTAAGNGPFQPTSPIREYRDSGIPHRRRSRSANVRFLDESNPSNRLHSLHQSLRDLSSDQVRLSDDFSRESSRRNRTDAEIKKTLEELNSRLNDSQREESASERVERKLLELERDMRSERQHVERRQDHLGQVSVQLQQALKQKENKTEEVDLFLKDKLSRSETEKSQLEAELERYKRRMDQIEGSRETLLYQVEDLRSQLGKVADDRNQLQRQVSRHSLQSQSENREEERRMRAAVERSEHEKQELECQITQLRAQLNRSVIMTELEDLKRTLEQKDHEKTQLAKHVEALTSGMEKRERQQLQMLETLKDIQGRFETCEKEKQLAEDQAVELGQQLEEMSHEAERYLVEFRQAETLRLETEKKKEQLKVKAQETVKQWRLKCKKLEKMLDKKEEYVSQATDRSAQTTKEKDDAKSQLQASLQQIESLRKELSEVISKRAQQEEDLHLREIRLSQAREQHLELERDLREAQEMTVRLQGELQRQAEIQQQLQEDRERLQEDILTTRRAQEKTQERIVELQEDGRQRSVECAELSSRLTQEEKANKELRKNLCEAQKQAEFAREELTSAGRQLKMERDVHQRELADLRLAAQSAKSKHERSVQEMLAHFRQEREELENHIQALKAELLDNKSLVKSERQRVEKMKVECDKLSEEASHWREENTTLRSKYQLAVQDADEKEKRATSAEQTLNRLRETNQSLQDRLSSLETEQETILGAIELEINSACQLLSMDFMEKFKAMSVASHLRNDPHYWLAETKTKLQWLCQEVKERQGRERKMRGHVQQCREQLKELKLSKESEQETLRQQIQKHEQQLEEAQRENNDLQEKSRRRDEEMWLLQDRIMDLERIGRASRVGPPSYKEVQGEHTEPLLREAQNHSTRMALDHLESVPEKLSLLDDMKQLSDSCKQREVMEERHAQYREIVGSLQQQLEDSKRHIQEYREEKTRANAQSAHLAALSSSLRGNGSFLSSSWLSDSISPTKRNLFLQDGNQKGHTHSSTVNGTAH
;
A
#
# COMPACT_ATOMS: atom_id res chain seq x y z
N MET A 1 -46.59 -41.90 24.79
CA MET A 1 -45.36 -42.72 24.72
C MET A 1 -44.29 -41.91 25.45
N ALA A 2 -44.20 -41.95 26.79
CA ALA A 2 -44.05 -43.12 27.68
C ALA A 2 -42.63 -43.70 27.54
N GLU A 3 -41.82 -43.86 28.60
CA GLU A 3 -42.03 -43.83 30.07
C GLU A 3 -40.82 -43.21 30.79
N SER A 4 -40.80 -42.79 32.08
CA SER A 4 -41.79 -42.41 33.14
C SER A 4 -40.94 -41.76 34.28
N SER A 5 -41.33 -41.48 35.54
CA SER A 5 -42.49 -41.73 36.42
C SER A 5 -42.47 -40.74 37.61
N SER A 6 -43.63 -40.39 38.20
CA SER A 6 -43.84 -40.02 39.62
C SER A 6 -43.11 -38.81 40.23
N ASP A 7 -43.58 -37.99 41.18
CA ASP A 7 -44.73 -37.83 42.11
C ASP A 7 -44.11 -37.29 43.43
N SER A 8 -44.75 -36.55 44.35
CA SER A 8 -45.93 -35.68 44.32
C SER A 8 -45.97 -34.81 45.62
N ASP A 9 -46.67 -33.67 45.59
CA ASP A 9 -47.23 -32.83 46.67
C ASP A 9 -46.59 -32.72 48.10
N SER A 10 -46.39 -31.48 48.59
CA SER A 10 -47.29 -30.83 49.61
C SER A 10 -46.66 -29.73 50.54
N LEU A 11 -47.39 -28.61 50.63
CA LEU A 11 -47.67 -27.74 51.80
C LEU A 11 -46.57 -27.08 52.69
N LEU A 12 -46.49 -25.74 52.53
CA LEU A 12 -46.57 -24.68 53.56
C LEU A 12 -45.49 -24.46 54.67
N ARG A 13 -44.85 -23.28 54.57
CA ARG A 13 -44.48 -22.33 55.65
C ARG A 13 -43.79 -22.87 56.93
N ASN A 14 -42.49 -22.55 57.07
CA ASN A 14 -42.10 -21.36 57.86
C ASN A 14 -40.61 -20.93 57.73
N ARG A 15 -40.36 -19.71 58.21
CA ARG A 15 -39.07 -19.03 58.52
C ARG A 15 -38.03 -19.99 59.20
N THR A 16 -36.70 -19.89 59.06
CA THR A 16 -35.78 -18.74 58.80
C THR A 16 -34.36 -19.16 58.31
N SER A 17 -33.66 -18.23 57.62
CA SER A 17 -32.20 -17.96 57.67
C SER A 17 -31.17 -18.70 56.77
N ARG A 18 -30.36 -17.88 56.07
CA ARG A 18 -28.99 -18.04 55.52
C ARG A 18 -28.70 -18.92 54.27
N ARG A 19 -27.75 -18.37 53.48
CA ARG A 19 -27.08 -18.83 52.23
C ARG A 19 -27.98 -18.95 50.96
N GLY A 20 -27.42 -18.48 49.84
CA GLY A 20 -27.91 -18.69 48.46
C GLY A 20 -27.03 -19.71 47.72
N PRO A 21 -26.76 -19.62 46.38
CA PRO A 21 -26.87 -18.41 45.52
C PRO A 21 -27.40 -18.63 44.07
N LEU A 22 -27.30 -17.56 43.26
CA LEU A 22 -27.24 -17.46 41.78
C LEU A 22 -28.50 -17.16 40.93
N ARG A 23 -28.31 -16.14 40.07
CA ARG A 23 -28.93 -15.86 38.74
C ARG A 23 -30.44 -15.47 38.69
N ALA A 24 -30.88 -14.56 37.81
CA ALA A 24 -30.18 -13.72 36.82
C ALA A 24 -30.93 -12.38 36.53
N THR A 25 -30.54 -11.71 35.43
CA THR A 25 -31.19 -10.57 34.76
C THR A 25 -31.30 -9.24 35.52
N HIS A 26 -30.20 -8.48 35.54
CA HIS A 26 -30.26 -7.07 35.17
C HIS A 26 -29.03 -6.70 34.33
N VAL A 27 -29.22 -5.99 33.22
CA VAL A 27 -28.13 -5.60 32.32
C VAL A 27 -27.41 -4.36 32.87
N HIS A 28 -26.07 -4.38 32.86
CA HIS A 28 -25.22 -3.25 33.23
C HIS A 28 -24.10 -3.06 32.19
N ALA A 29 -24.34 -2.19 31.20
CA ALA A 29 -23.36 -1.83 30.18
C ALA A 29 -22.35 -0.78 30.68
N ARG A 30 -21.61 -1.10 31.76
CA ARG A 30 -20.49 -0.27 32.29
C ARG A 30 -19.39 -1.14 32.92
N SER A 31 -18.61 -1.84 32.09
CA SER A 31 -17.49 -2.69 32.58
C SER A 31 -16.16 -2.59 31.81
N ARG A 32 -16.05 -1.80 30.74
CA ARG A 32 -14.76 -1.57 30.05
C ARG A 32 -13.87 -0.48 30.68
N GLY A 33 -14.42 0.40 31.50
CA GLY A 33 -13.63 1.18 32.47
C GLY A 33 -13.24 0.38 33.71
N ALA A 34 -13.97 -0.69 34.03
CA ALA A 34 -13.77 -1.46 35.25
C ALA A 34 -12.53 -2.37 35.21
N ALA A 35 -12.03 -2.78 34.04
CA ALA A 35 -10.79 -3.56 33.93
C ALA A 35 -9.55 -2.71 34.22
N ASP A 36 -9.39 -1.60 33.48
CA ASP A 36 -8.31 -0.61 33.72
C ASP A 36 -8.42 0.01 35.13
N MET A 37 -9.62 0.29 35.63
CA MET A 37 -9.81 0.64 37.05
C MET A 37 -9.50 -0.52 38.00
N SER A 38 -9.65 -1.80 37.64
CA SER A 38 -9.29 -2.92 38.51
C SER A 38 -7.79 -3.20 38.51
N GLU A 39 -7.09 -2.98 37.40
CA GLU A 39 -5.63 -3.02 37.34
C GLU A 39 -5.02 -1.81 38.06
N LYS A 40 -5.64 -0.63 37.95
CA LYS A 40 -5.29 0.55 38.76
C LYS A 40 -5.67 0.38 40.22
N ILE A 41 -6.77 -0.30 40.55
CA ILE A 41 -7.13 -0.65 41.94
C ILE A 41 -6.29 -1.81 42.48
N HIS A 42 -5.76 -2.72 41.65
CA HIS A 42 -4.81 -3.75 42.09
C HIS A 42 -3.39 -3.23 42.21
N THR A 43 -2.96 -2.28 41.38
CA THR A 43 -1.67 -1.59 41.59
C THR A 43 -1.76 -0.56 42.72
N LEU A 44 -2.89 0.15 42.88
CA LEU A 44 -3.15 0.96 44.08
C LEU A 44 -3.36 0.10 45.32
N ALA A 45 -4.00 -1.07 45.26
CA ALA A 45 -4.09 -1.98 46.40
C ALA A 45 -2.72 -2.58 46.71
N ASN A 46 -1.93 -3.02 45.73
CA ASN A 46 -0.58 -3.52 45.98
C ASN A 46 0.36 -2.43 46.52
N THR A 47 0.20 -1.16 46.12
CA THR A 47 0.98 -0.04 46.69
C THR A 47 0.42 0.49 48.00
N LEU A 48 -0.88 0.39 48.25
CA LEU A 48 -1.49 0.63 49.57
C LEU A 48 -1.16 -0.49 50.55
N GLN A 49 -1.05 -1.74 50.09
CA GLN A 49 -0.69 -2.91 50.88
C GLN A 49 0.83 -2.96 51.08
N LEU A 50 1.65 -2.48 50.14
CA LEU A 50 3.06 -2.15 50.40
C LEU A 50 3.18 -1.00 51.39
N LYS A 51 2.33 0.03 51.32
CA LYS A 51 2.30 1.10 52.34
C LYS A 51 1.86 0.56 53.69
N GLU A 52 0.78 -0.20 53.81
CA GLU A 52 0.34 -0.83 55.05
C GLU A 52 1.39 -1.81 55.58
N ASN A 53 2.06 -2.60 54.74
CA ASN A 53 3.15 -3.47 55.17
C ASN A 53 4.38 -2.66 55.62
N LEU A 54 4.70 -1.54 54.96
CA LEU A 54 5.79 -0.64 55.38
C LEU A 54 5.43 0.18 56.61
N GLU A 55 4.16 0.55 56.80
CA GLU A 55 3.64 1.34 57.91
C GLU A 55 3.45 0.44 59.14
N GLN A 56 2.96 -0.79 58.96
CA GLN A 56 3.03 -1.86 59.97
C GLN A 56 4.47 -2.26 60.28
N SER A 57 5.40 -2.25 59.32
CA SER A 57 6.83 -2.48 59.58
C SER A 57 7.46 -1.31 60.34
N ILE A 58 7.11 -0.06 60.00
CA ILE A 58 7.52 1.14 60.72
C ILE A 58 6.91 1.17 62.13
N ASP A 59 5.67 0.72 62.32
CA ASP A 59 5.02 0.64 63.63
C ASP A 59 5.45 -0.60 64.44
N GLN A 60 5.87 -1.69 63.80
CA GLN A 60 6.64 -2.77 64.42
C GLN A 60 8.03 -2.27 64.84
N LEU A 61 8.70 -1.44 64.05
CA LEU A 61 9.98 -0.83 64.41
C LEU A 61 9.82 0.26 65.50
N ARG A 62 8.73 1.02 65.51
CA ARG A 62 8.38 1.96 66.59
C ARG A 62 8.02 1.23 67.87
N SER A 63 7.19 0.19 67.82
CA SER A 63 6.85 -0.64 68.99
C SER A 63 8.03 -1.47 69.49
N GLN A 64 8.93 -1.95 68.63
CA GLN A 64 10.22 -2.51 69.05
C GLN A 64 11.13 -1.46 69.69
N ARG A 65 11.19 -0.22 69.18
CA ARG A 65 11.94 0.88 69.80
C ARG A 65 11.36 1.29 71.16
N LEU A 66 10.03 1.32 71.30
CA LEU A 66 9.33 1.57 72.57
C LEU A 66 9.53 0.41 73.56
N SER A 67 9.43 -0.84 73.11
CA SER A 67 9.72 -2.04 73.91
C SER A 67 11.15 -2.03 74.46
N ARG A 68 12.13 -1.63 73.64
CA ARG A 68 13.55 -1.46 74.04
C ARG A 68 13.80 -0.32 75.02
N LEU A 69 12.80 0.50 75.37
CA LEU A 69 12.90 1.53 76.42
C LEU A 69 12.34 1.05 77.78
N SER A 70 11.83 -0.18 77.88
CA SER A 70 11.27 -0.76 79.11
C SER A 70 12.10 -1.92 79.68
N GLY A 71 13.40 -1.71 79.91
CA GLY A 71 14.23 -2.71 80.59
C GLY A 71 15.70 -2.36 80.81
N VAL A 72 16.07 -2.22 82.08
CA VAL A 72 17.45 -2.30 82.65
C VAL A 72 18.52 -1.36 82.08
N ARG A 73 18.95 -0.39 82.91
CA ARG A 73 20.21 0.36 82.74
C ARG A 73 21.38 -0.43 83.34
N SER A 74 22.56 -0.40 82.71
CA SER A 74 23.87 -0.58 83.39
C SER A 74 25.01 0.05 82.57
N ALA A 75 26.01 0.61 83.26
CA ALA A 75 26.91 1.66 82.77
C ALA A 75 28.17 1.23 81.99
N SER A 76 28.76 2.20 81.28
CA SER A 76 30.18 2.32 80.86
C SER A 76 30.68 1.40 79.72
N LEU A 77 31.45 1.84 78.71
CA LEU A 77 32.34 3.02 78.58
C LEU A 77 32.18 3.76 77.24
N SER A 78 32.72 4.98 77.16
CA SER A 78 32.63 5.89 76.00
C SER A 78 33.86 5.87 75.10
N SER A 79 33.67 6.01 73.78
CA SER A 79 34.50 6.90 72.95
C SER A 79 33.77 7.37 71.68
N LEU A 80 33.92 8.67 71.38
CA LEU A 80 33.75 9.31 70.07
C LEU A 80 32.45 9.06 69.27
N CYS A 81 31.47 9.94 69.45
CA CYS A 81 30.70 10.50 68.34
C CYS A 81 30.46 12.00 68.58
N ALA A 82 30.15 12.76 67.53
CA ALA A 82 30.09 14.22 67.56
C ALA A 82 28.84 14.78 68.27
N SER A 83 28.90 16.06 68.59
CA SER A 83 27.80 16.86 69.14
C SER A 83 26.59 16.86 68.22
N ASP A 84 25.41 16.69 68.81
CA ASP A 84 24.38 17.74 68.81
C ASP A 84 23.57 17.60 70.11
N LEU A 85 23.15 18.72 70.68
CA LEU A 85 22.46 18.78 71.97
C LEU A 85 21.33 19.81 71.90
N ASP A 86 20.14 19.43 72.35
CA ASP A 86 19.09 20.39 72.66
C ASP A 86 18.49 20.15 74.06
N THR A 87 18.55 21.23 74.84
CA THR A 87 17.79 21.65 76.04
C THR A 87 17.15 20.66 77.06
N ALA A 88 17.58 20.89 78.33
CA ALA A 88 16.73 21.24 79.51
C ALA A 88 16.50 20.27 80.71
N ALA A 89 16.90 20.81 81.88
CA ALA A 89 16.25 20.79 83.21
C ALA A 89 16.11 19.49 84.06
N GLY A 90 16.31 19.62 85.39
CA GLY A 90 15.85 18.62 86.38
C GLY A 90 16.67 18.49 87.69
N ASN A 91 16.46 19.40 88.64
CA ASN A 91 16.88 19.45 90.07
C ASN A 91 17.40 18.18 90.81
N GLY A 92 18.31 18.39 91.78
CA GLY A 92 18.72 17.40 92.81
C GLY A 92 17.71 17.25 93.97
N PRO A 93 18.09 16.93 95.25
CA PRO A 93 19.38 17.23 95.90
C PRO A 93 19.94 16.16 96.89
N PHE A 94 20.91 16.58 97.72
CA PHE A 94 21.42 16.03 98.99
C PHE A 94 22.81 15.35 99.08
N GLN A 95 23.57 15.91 100.02
CA GLN A 95 24.88 15.58 100.62
C GLN A 95 24.63 15.27 102.12
N PRO A 96 25.64 15.06 103.00
CA PRO A 96 26.91 14.31 102.87
C PRO A 96 27.21 13.43 104.12
N THR A 97 28.28 12.61 104.08
CA THR A 97 29.04 12.25 105.30
C THR A 97 30.55 12.22 105.06
N SER A 98 31.21 13.32 105.42
CA SER A 98 32.63 13.39 105.81
C SER A 98 32.82 12.71 107.22
N PRO A 99 33.99 12.66 107.91
CA PRO A 99 35.19 13.50 107.74
C PRO A 99 36.57 12.87 108.09
N ILE A 100 37.59 13.76 108.18
CA ILE A 100 38.80 13.75 109.06
C ILE A 100 40.18 13.71 108.37
N ARG A 101 40.82 14.89 108.45
CA ARG A 101 42.26 15.23 108.57
C ARG A 101 43.23 14.88 107.43
N GLU A 102 43.27 15.83 106.51
CA GLU A 102 44.46 16.65 106.27
C GLU A 102 45.36 16.87 107.52
N TYR A 103 46.67 16.80 107.34
CA TYR A 103 47.63 17.92 107.54
C TYR A 103 49.02 17.44 107.07
N ARG A 104 49.80 18.19 106.26
CA ARG A 104 49.53 19.49 105.61
C ARG A 104 50.49 19.70 104.43
N ASP A 105 50.17 20.67 103.56
CA ASP A 105 51.06 21.62 102.86
C ASP A 105 52.46 21.15 102.37
N SER A 106 52.78 21.17 101.06
CA SER A 106 53.05 22.36 100.19
C SER A 106 54.28 23.18 100.65
N GLY A 107 55.13 23.77 99.80
CA GLY A 107 55.12 23.95 98.33
C GLY A 107 56.56 24.13 97.77
N ILE A 108 56.82 24.02 96.45
CA ILE A 108 56.58 25.02 95.35
C ILE A 108 57.56 26.22 95.53
N PRO A 109 58.31 26.74 94.51
CA PRO A 109 57.75 27.44 93.35
C PRO A 109 58.22 26.98 91.96
N HIS A 110 57.32 27.26 91.01
CA HIS A 110 57.58 27.70 89.63
C HIS A 110 58.38 26.86 88.62
N ARG A 111 57.61 26.55 87.56
CA ARG A 111 57.94 26.74 86.14
C ARG A 111 58.88 25.74 85.45
N ARG A 112 58.25 25.01 84.52
CA ARG A 112 58.50 25.08 83.06
C ARG A 112 60.00 25.21 82.72
N ARG A 113 60.62 24.22 82.08
CA ARG A 113 60.34 23.95 80.65
C ARG A 113 61.11 22.73 80.16
N SER A 114 60.41 21.77 79.56
CA SER A 114 61.05 20.66 78.83
C SER A 114 61.81 21.20 77.60
N ARG A 115 63.14 21.27 77.67
CA ARG A 115 64.03 21.39 76.50
C ARG A 115 65.47 20.96 76.82
N SER A 116 65.81 19.77 76.34
CA SER A 116 67.13 19.38 75.82
C SER A 116 68.39 19.98 76.46
N ALA A 117 69.05 19.15 77.27
CA ALA A 117 70.51 19.04 77.42
C ALA A 117 71.34 20.33 77.46
N ASN A 118 71.79 20.71 78.66
CA ASN A 118 73.17 21.15 78.83
C ASN A 118 73.68 20.86 80.26
N VAL A 119 74.96 20.50 80.38
CA VAL A 119 75.60 20.13 81.65
C VAL A 119 76.09 21.39 82.38
N ARG A 120 75.77 21.52 83.66
CA ARG A 120 76.51 22.35 84.63
C ARG A 120 76.63 21.61 85.96
N PHE A 121 77.75 21.84 86.64
CA PHE A 121 78.08 21.17 87.89
C PHE A 121 77.38 21.83 89.10
N LEU A 122 77.46 21.11 90.22
CA LEU A 122 76.79 21.40 91.49
C LEU A 122 77.36 22.62 92.21
N ASP A 123 76.53 23.15 93.11
CA ASP A 123 76.98 23.65 94.41
C ASP A 123 76.16 22.93 95.51
N GLU A 124 76.65 22.88 96.75
CA GLU A 124 76.24 21.90 97.77
C GLU A 124 75.62 22.52 99.04
N SER A 125 74.31 22.31 99.26
CA SER A 125 73.67 22.59 100.57
C SER A 125 72.28 21.95 100.74
N ASN A 126 72.23 20.62 100.96
CA ASN A 126 71.30 19.90 101.87
C ASN A 126 71.15 18.41 101.46
N PRO A 127 71.81 17.46 102.15
CA PRO A 127 71.78 16.05 101.75
C PRO A 127 70.48 15.31 102.12
N SER A 128 69.77 15.66 103.20
CA SER A 128 68.64 14.85 103.70
C SER A 128 67.41 14.86 102.78
N ASN A 129 67.00 16.04 102.29
CA ASN A 129 65.89 16.15 101.34
C ASN A 129 66.27 15.57 99.96
N ARG A 130 67.56 15.64 99.58
CA ARG A 130 68.05 14.86 98.42
C ARG A 130 67.99 13.36 98.68
N LEU A 131 68.32 12.86 99.87
CA LEU A 131 68.25 11.43 100.18
C LEU A 131 66.80 10.93 100.14
N HIS A 132 65.86 11.67 100.74
CA HIS A 132 64.44 11.32 100.68
C HIS A 132 63.87 11.46 99.26
N SER A 133 64.20 12.53 98.52
CA SER A 133 63.80 12.66 97.12
C SER A 133 64.44 11.59 96.22
N LEU A 134 65.66 11.12 96.54
CA LEU A 134 66.32 10.03 95.83
C LEU A 134 65.70 8.67 96.20
N HIS A 135 65.37 8.40 97.47
CA HIS A 135 64.69 7.16 97.86
C HIS A 135 63.23 7.12 97.38
N GLN A 136 62.55 8.27 97.36
CA GLN A 136 61.23 8.44 96.76
C GLN A 136 61.33 8.20 95.25
N SER A 137 62.16 8.95 94.52
CA SER A 137 62.32 8.74 93.07
C SER A 137 62.92 7.39 92.69
N LEU A 138 63.71 6.72 93.54
CA LEU A 138 64.14 5.32 93.32
C LEU A 138 63.00 4.33 93.58
N ARG A 139 62.10 4.58 94.53
CA ARG A 139 60.86 3.79 94.69
C ARG A 139 59.90 4.03 93.54
N ASP A 140 59.70 5.28 93.15
CA ASP A 140 58.82 5.67 92.07
C ASP A 140 59.36 5.12 90.75
N LEU A 141 60.67 5.28 90.45
CA LEU A 141 61.35 4.64 89.31
C LEU A 141 61.32 3.12 89.39
N SER A 142 61.46 2.50 90.57
CA SER A 142 61.33 1.04 90.70
C SER A 142 59.88 0.59 90.45
N SER A 143 58.89 1.39 90.85
CA SER A 143 57.47 1.12 90.62
C SER A 143 57.07 1.35 89.17
N ASP A 144 57.65 2.36 88.52
CA ASP A 144 57.50 2.61 87.09
C ASP A 144 58.30 1.63 86.25
N GLN A 145 59.44 1.12 86.72
CA GLN A 145 60.17 0.05 86.07
C GLN A 145 59.43 -1.28 86.17
N VAL A 146 58.77 -1.57 87.30
CA VAL A 146 57.85 -2.72 87.42
C VAL A 146 56.61 -2.50 86.53
N ARG A 147 55.96 -1.33 86.59
CA ARG A 147 54.78 -1.01 85.78
C ARG A 147 55.07 -1.02 84.28
N LEU A 148 56.21 -0.48 83.85
CA LEU A 148 56.69 -0.57 82.48
C LEU A 148 57.11 -2.00 82.13
N SER A 149 57.65 -2.80 83.06
CA SER A 149 57.91 -4.22 82.82
C SER A 149 56.61 -5.02 82.64
N ASP A 150 55.56 -4.72 83.41
CA ASP A 150 54.21 -5.26 83.25
C ASP A 150 53.57 -4.78 81.93
N ASP A 151 53.73 -3.51 81.58
CA ASP A 151 53.19 -2.95 80.34
C ASP A 151 53.95 -3.44 79.10
N PHE A 152 55.28 -3.62 79.17
CA PHE A 152 56.05 -4.33 78.16
C PHE A 152 55.69 -5.81 78.11
N SER A 153 55.33 -6.45 79.22
CA SER A 153 54.86 -7.84 79.24
C SER A 153 53.46 -7.97 78.67
N ARG A 154 52.56 -7.00 78.93
CA ARG A 154 51.22 -6.88 78.31
C ARG A 154 51.32 -6.58 76.83
N GLU A 155 52.21 -5.68 76.42
CA GLU A 155 52.47 -5.31 75.02
C GLU A 155 53.18 -6.44 74.26
N SER A 156 54.16 -7.11 74.86
CA SER A 156 54.75 -8.33 74.32
C SER A 156 53.70 -9.44 74.20
N SER A 157 52.82 -9.60 75.19
CA SER A 157 51.70 -10.56 75.12
C SER A 157 50.61 -10.13 74.13
N ARG A 158 50.49 -8.85 73.78
CA ARG A 158 49.65 -8.37 72.66
C ARG A 158 50.32 -8.68 71.33
N ARG A 159 51.60 -8.34 71.17
CA ARG A 159 52.39 -8.65 69.96
C ARG A 159 52.47 -10.15 69.70
N ASN A 160 52.68 -10.97 70.72
CA ASN A 160 52.67 -12.42 70.57
C ASN A 160 51.28 -12.98 70.18
N ARG A 161 50.18 -12.29 70.54
CA ARG A 161 48.83 -12.62 70.02
C ARG A 161 48.67 -12.16 68.58
N THR A 162 48.97 -10.90 68.25
CA THR A 162 48.88 -10.40 66.88
C THR A 162 49.82 -11.13 65.93
N ASP A 163 51.01 -11.54 66.37
CA ASP A 163 51.97 -12.32 65.58
C ASP A 163 51.53 -13.78 65.46
N ALA A 164 50.81 -14.34 66.44
CA ALA A 164 50.15 -15.64 66.30
C ALA A 164 48.91 -15.57 65.39
N GLU A 165 48.19 -14.45 65.38
CA GLU A 165 47.06 -14.17 64.47
C GLU A 165 47.55 -13.88 63.04
N ILE A 166 48.68 -13.19 62.88
CA ILE A 166 49.38 -12.98 61.60
C ILE A 166 49.97 -14.31 61.10
N LYS A 167 50.54 -15.14 61.98
CA LYS A 167 50.96 -16.51 61.60
C LYS A 167 49.77 -17.38 61.21
N LYS A 168 48.69 -17.40 61.99
CA LYS A 168 47.46 -18.13 61.63
C LYS A 168 46.86 -17.64 60.31
N THR A 169 46.77 -16.34 60.06
CA THR A 169 46.26 -15.82 58.78
C THR A 169 47.22 -16.09 57.63
N LEU A 170 48.53 -16.11 57.85
CA LEU A 170 49.51 -16.58 56.85
C LEU A 170 49.45 -18.10 56.63
N GLU A 171 49.16 -18.90 57.66
CA GLU A 171 48.95 -20.35 57.59
C GLU A 171 47.62 -20.69 56.91
N GLU A 172 46.57 -19.90 57.13
CA GLU A 172 45.28 -19.96 56.41
C GLU A 172 45.42 -19.50 54.95
N LEU A 173 46.22 -18.47 54.67
CA LEU A 173 46.54 -18.07 53.30
C LEU A 173 47.41 -19.12 52.60
N ASN A 174 48.33 -19.75 53.33
CA ASN A 174 49.16 -20.82 52.81
C ASN A 174 48.37 -22.12 52.62
N SER A 175 47.41 -22.46 53.50
CA SER A 175 46.51 -23.59 53.26
C SER A 175 45.63 -23.30 52.05
N ARG A 176 44.97 -22.13 51.97
CA ARG A 176 44.21 -21.70 50.77
C ARG A 176 45.05 -21.70 49.48
N LEU A 177 46.35 -21.41 49.56
CA LEU A 177 47.27 -21.49 48.41
C LEU A 177 47.59 -22.94 48.02
N ASN A 178 47.77 -23.85 49.00
CA ASN A 178 47.96 -25.28 48.76
C ASN A 178 46.67 -25.96 48.28
N ASP A 179 45.51 -25.52 48.78
CA ASP A 179 44.19 -25.96 48.34
C ASP A 179 43.93 -25.47 46.91
N SER A 180 44.23 -24.20 46.60
CA SER A 180 44.25 -23.65 45.24
C SER A 180 45.29 -24.31 44.30
N GLN A 181 46.25 -25.07 44.82
CA GLN A 181 47.16 -25.92 44.04
C GLN A 181 46.70 -27.39 43.93
N ARG A 182 45.65 -27.78 44.68
CA ARG A 182 45.05 -29.12 44.67
C ARG A 182 43.67 -29.14 43.99
N GLU A 183 43.00 -27.99 43.92
CA GLU A 183 41.85 -27.78 43.06
C GLU A 183 42.29 -27.82 41.59
N GLU A 184 42.14 -29.01 41.00
CA GLU A 184 41.83 -29.25 39.59
C GLU A 184 42.89 -28.79 38.56
N SER A 185 43.28 -29.69 37.67
CA SER A 185 44.13 -29.36 36.53
C SER A 185 43.40 -28.40 35.57
N ALA A 186 44.17 -27.58 34.85
CA ALA A 186 43.61 -26.58 33.94
C ALA A 186 42.73 -27.20 32.84
N SER A 187 43.00 -28.45 32.44
CA SER A 187 42.18 -29.26 31.54
C SER A 187 40.82 -29.60 32.13
N GLU A 188 40.74 -30.06 33.39
CA GLU A 188 39.46 -30.42 34.03
C GLU A 188 38.55 -29.20 34.20
N ARG A 189 39.11 -28.02 34.51
CA ARG A 189 38.36 -26.76 34.54
C ARG A 189 37.83 -26.35 33.16
N VAL A 190 38.59 -26.56 32.09
CA VAL A 190 38.13 -26.30 30.72
C VAL A 190 37.05 -27.30 30.31
N GLU A 191 37.21 -28.58 30.65
CA GLU A 191 36.23 -29.63 30.37
C GLU A 191 34.90 -29.40 31.11
N ARG A 192 34.93 -29.10 32.42
CA ARG A 192 33.70 -28.72 33.13
C ARG A 192 33.09 -27.44 32.61
N LYS A 193 33.88 -26.43 32.23
CA LYS A 193 33.35 -25.19 31.64
C LYS A 193 32.75 -25.40 30.25
N LEU A 194 33.24 -26.35 29.46
CA LEU A 194 32.60 -26.78 28.22
C LEU A 194 31.30 -27.56 28.49
N LEU A 195 31.27 -28.43 29.50
CA LEU A 195 30.07 -29.16 29.92
C LEU A 195 29.03 -28.26 30.62
N GLU A 196 29.44 -27.15 31.22
CA GLU A 196 28.55 -26.07 31.65
C GLU A 196 28.01 -25.33 30.42
N LEU A 197 28.86 -24.84 29.52
CA LEU A 197 28.41 -24.17 28.29
C LEU A 197 27.47 -25.04 27.43
N GLU A 198 27.65 -26.36 27.37
CA GLU A 198 26.69 -27.26 26.72
C GLU A 198 25.34 -27.35 27.46
N ARG A 199 25.34 -27.34 28.81
CA ARG A 199 24.11 -27.32 29.61
C ARG A 199 23.41 -25.97 29.52
N ASP A 200 24.17 -24.89 29.56
CA ASP A 200 23.71 -23.52 29.40
C ASP A 200 23.07 -23.35 28.02
N MET A 201 23.74 -23.76 26.93
CA MET A 201 23.16 -23.76 25.58
C MET A 201 21.91 -24.64 25.46
N ARG A 202 21.80 -25.77 26.18
CA ARG A 202 20.58 -26.60 26.23
C ARG A 202 19.46 -25.89 27.00
N SER A 203 19.77 -25.23 28.12
CA SER A 203 18.81 -24.46 28.90
C SER A 203 18.35 -23.19 28.16
N GLU A 204 19.27 -22.53 27.44
CA GLU A 204 18.99 -21.35 26.64
C GLU A 204 18.12 -21.71 25.44
N ARG A 205 18.34 -22.86 24.78
CA ARG A 205 17.40 -23.41 23.79
C ARG A 205 16.01 -23.62 24.39
N GLN A 206 15.89 -24.22 25.58
CA GLN A 206 14.59 -24.35 26.26
C GLN A 206 13.99 -22.99 26.67
N HIS A 207 14.81 -21.98 26.98
CA HIS A 207 14.33 -20.63 27.28
C HIS A 207 13.93 -19.85 26.01
N VAL A 208 14.57 -20.10 24.87
CA VAL A 208 14.17 -19.58 23.55
C VAL A 208 12.89 -20.26 23.07
N GLU A 209 12.77 -21.57 23.25
CA GLU A 209 11.56 -22.36 22.98
C GLU A 209 10.39 -21.87 23.85
N ARG A 210 10.57 -21.73 25.17
CA ARG A 210 9.57 -21.11 26.07
C ARG A 210 9.28 -19.65 25.72
N ARG A 211 10.24 -18.87 25.21
CA ARG A 211 10.00 -17.51 24.68
C ARG A 211 9.21 -17.55 23.38
N GLN A 212 9.39 -18.55 22.53
CA GLN A 212 8.66 -18.75 21.28
C GLN A 212 7.22 -19.22 21.57
N ASP A 213 7.00 -20.11 22.53
CA ASP A 213 5.69 -20.47 23.06
C ASP A 213 4.99 -19.27 23.72
N HIS A 214 5.72 -18.48 24.50
CA HIS A 214 5.19 -17.26 25.12
C HIS A 214 4.86 -16.20 24.05
N LEU A 215 5.67 -16.05 22.99
CA LEU A 215 5.35 -15.23 21.83
C LEU A 215 4.14 -15.79 21.06
N GLY A 216 3.94 -17.11 21.01
CA GLY A 216 2.73 -17.74 20.48
C GLY A 216 1.49 -17.40 21.31
N GLN A 217 1.58 -17.51 22.64
CA GLN A 217 0.50 -17.12 23.56
C GLN A 217 0.21 -15.62 23.51
N VAL A 218 1.25 -14.77 23.49
CA VAL A 218 1.13 -13.32 23.31
C VAL A 218 0.56 -12.98 21.93
N SER A 219 0.91 -13.71 20.87
CA SER A 219 0.33 -13.54 19.53
C SER A 219 -1.16 -13.90 19.50
N VAL A 220 -1.57 -14.99 20.17
CA VAL A 220 -2.99 -15.35 20.34
C VAL A 220 -3.73 -14.30 21.18
N GLN A 221 -3.12 -13.79 22.26
CA GLN A 221 -3.67 -12.68 23.04
C GLN A 221 -3.74 -11.38 22.21
N LEU A 222 -2.77 -11.12 21.34
CA LEU A 222 -2.76 -9.96 20.44
C LEU A 222 -3.86 -10.10 19.38
N GLN A 223 -4.07 -11.28 18.78
CA GLN A 223 -5.19 -11.54 17.87
C GLN A 223 -6.54 -11.40 18.56
N GLN A 224 -6.66 -11.83 19.83
CA GLN A 224 -7.89 -11.62 20.61
C GLN A 224 -8.09 -10.14 20.99
N ALA A 225 -7.02 -9.41 21.28
CA ALA A 225 -7.05 -7.97 21.56
C ALA A 225 -7.32 -7.14 20.29
N LEU A 226 -6.83 -7.60 19.12
CA LEU A 226 -7.14 -7.04 17.80
C LEU A 226 -8.60 -7.28 17.45
N LYS A 227 -9.14 -8.50 17.59
CA LYS A 227 -10.59 -8.75 17.45
C LYS A 227 -11.43 -7.92 18.43
N GLN A 228 -10.96 -7.72 19.66
CA GLN A 228 -11.59 -6.81 20.61
C GLN A 228 -11.36 -5.31 20.32
N LYS A 229 -10.50 -4.94 19.37
CA LYS A 229 -10.39 -3.59 18.79
C LYS A 229 -11.23 -3.47 17.53
N GLU A 230 -11.24 -4.47 16.65
CA GLU A 230 -12.07 -4.58 15.44
C GLU A 230 -13.55 -4.41 15.81
N ASN A 231 -14.06 -5.18 16.78
CA ASN A 231 -15.44 -5.01 17.28
C ASN A 231 -15.69 -3.62 17.90
N LYS A 232 -14.66 -2.94 18.46
CA LYS A 232 -14.81 -1.56 18.97
C LYS A 232 -14.78 -0.53 17.84
N THR A 233 -14.00 -0.75 16.78
CA THR A 233 -14.03 0.10 15.58
C THR A 233 -15.33 -0.11 14.83
N GLU A 234 -15.93 -1.30 14.81
CA GLU A 234 -17.29 -1.51 14.28
C GLU A 234 -18.35 -0.79 15.14
N GLU A 235 -18.28 -0.87 16.48
CA GLU A 235 -19.13 -0.08 17.39
C GLU A 235 -18.98 1.44 17.14
N VAL A 236 -17.76 1.93 16.91
CA VAL A 236 -17.46 3.34 16.61
C VAL A 236 -17.88 3.73 15.20
N ASP A 237 -17.71 2.89 14.19
CA ASP A 237 -18.10 3.14 12.80
C ASP A 237 -19.62 3.16 12.65
N LEU A 238 -20.34 2.32 13.41
CA LEU A 238 -21.80 2.42 13.52
C LEU A 238 -22.20 3.75 14.17
N PHE A 239 -21.55 4.17 15.27
CA PHE A 239 -21.80 5.47 15.90
C PHE A 239 -21.42 6.68 15.02
N LEU A 240 -20.37 6.55 14.19
CA LEU A 240 -19.96 7.56 13.22
C LEU A 240 -20.91 7.63 12.02
N LYS A 241 -21.43 6.49 11.53
CA LYS A 241 -22.52 6.45 10.55
C LYS A 241 -23.79 7.11 11.10
N ASP A 242 -24.14 6.82 12.35
CA ASP A 242 -25.32 7.39 13.02
C ASP A 242 -25.17 8.91 13.27
N LYS A 243 -23.94 9.40 13.47
CA LYS A 243 -23.62 10.84 13.46
C LYS A 243 -23.65 11.43 12.06
N LEU A 244 -23.11 10.73 11.06
CA LEU A 244 -23.08 11.19 9.68
C LEU A 244 -24.50 11.37 9.15
N SER A 245 -25.38 10.39 9.33
CA SER A 245 -26.79 10.48 8.92
C SER A 245 -27.53 11.64 9.61
N ARG A 246 -27.19 11.95 10.87
CA ARG A 246 -27.73 13.14 11.55
C ARG A 246 -27.24 14.43 10.88
N SER A 247 -25.93 14.55 10.64
CA SER A 247 -25.35 15.70 9.93
C SER A 247 -25.85 15.84 8.49
N GLU A 248 -26.19 14.74 7.81
CA GLU A 248 -26.85 14.73 6.51
C GLU A 248 -28.30 15.24 6.62
N THR A 249 -29.06 14.81 7.63
CA THR A 249 -30.41 15.37 7.86
C THR A 249 -30.40 16.84 8.28
N GLU A 250 -29.38 17.30 9.01
CA GLU A 250 -29.17 18.71 9.35
C GLU A 250 -28.76 19.51 8.10
N LYS A 251 -27.88 18.96 7.25
CA LYS A 251 -27.52 19.54 5.96
C LYS A 251 -28.74 19.68 5.05
N SER A 252 -29.57 18.65 4.89
CA SER A 252 -30.79 18.73 4.08
C SER A 252 -31.84 19.70 4.64
N GLN A 253 -31.86 19.91 5.97
CA GLN A 253 -32.66 20.99 6.57
C GLN A 253 -32.11 22.38 6.18
N LEU A 254 -30.80 22.59 6.28
CA LEU A 254 -30.14 23.84 5.86
C LEU A 254 -30.27 24.10 4.35
N GLU A 255 -30.21 23.06 3.51
CA GLU A 255 -30.47 23.16 2.07
C GLU A 255 -31.93 23.58 1.80
N ALA A 256 -32.91 22.98 2.49
CA ALA A 256 -34.32 23.39 2.41
C ALA A 256 -34.55 24.82 2.93
N GLU A 257 -33.80 25.28 3.94
CA GLU A 257 -33.84 26.68 4.39
C GLU A 257 -33.20 27.62 3.38
N LEU A 258 -32.06 27.26 2.78
CA LEU A 258 -31.45 28.02 1.68
C LEU A 258 -32.40 28.14 0.48
N GLU A 259 -33.17 27.11 0.14
CA GLU A 259 -34.25 27.26 -0.86
C GLU A 259 -35.36 28.20 -0.39
N ARG A 260 -35.75 28.19 0.89
CA ARG A 260 -36.72 29.15 1.45
C ARG A 260 -36.18 30.59 1.51
N TYR A 261 -34.87 30.78 1.51
CA TYR A 261 -34.25 32.10 1.34
C TYR A 261 -34.16 32.50 -0.13
N LYS A 262 -33.76 31.60 -1.04
CA LYS A 262 -33.81 31.82 -2.50
C LYS A 262 -35.21 32.22 -2.95
N ARG A 263 -36.25 31.43 -2.64
CA ARG A 263 -37.66 31.75 -2.95
C ARG A 263 -38.14 33.09 -2.39
N ARG A 264 -37.52 33.61 -1.33
CA ARG A 264 -37.80 34.96 -0.80
C ARG A 264 -36.99 36.06 -1.52
N MET A 265 -35.77 35.78 -1.96
CA MET A 265 -35.04 36.65 -2.88
C MET A 265 -35.76 36.75 -4.23
N ASP A 266 -36.18 35.64 -4.82
CA ASP A 266 -36.93 35.60 -6.09
C ASP A 266 -38.21 36.48 -6.01
N GLN A 267 -38.90 36.47 -4.86
CA GLN A 267 -40.07 37.34 -4.59
C GLN A 267 -39.70 38.82 -4.45
N ILE A 268 -38.58 39.14 -3.80
CA ILE A 268 -38.08 40.51 -3.67
C ILE A 268 -37.59 41.03 -5.03
N GLU A 269 -36.91 40.21 -5.83
CA GLU A 269 -36.44 40.55 -7.16
C GLU A 269 -37.60 40.73 -8.13
N GLY A 270 -38.62 39.86 -8.12
CA GLY A 270 -39.87 40.10 -8.84
C GLY A 270 -40.59 41.40 -8.40
N SER A 271 -40.59 41.73 -7.11
CA SER A 271 -41.14 43.01 -6.63
C SER A 271 -40.34 44.22 -7.14
N ARG A 272 -39.01 44.10 -7.16
CA ARG A 272 -38.08 45.10 -7.71
C ARG A 272 -38.26 45.25 -9.23
N GLU A 273 -38.52 44.17 -9.96
CA GLU A 273 -38.85 44.20 -11.39
C GLU A 273 -40.18 44.90 -11.64
N THR A 274 -41.23 44.66 -10.83
CA THR A 274 -42.48 45.43 -10.97
C THR A 274 -42.31 46.93 -10.67
N LEU A 275 -41.40 47.29 -9.75
CA LEU A 275 -41.01 48.69 -9.51
C LEU A 275 -40.18 49.26 -10.67
N LEU A 276 -39.32 48.47 -11.31
CA LEU A 276 -38.60 48.90 -12.51
C LEU A 276 -39.57 49.14 -13.68
N TYR A 277 -40.55 48.26 -13.92
CA TYR A 277 -41.60 48.50 -14.90
C TYR A 277 -42.43 49.76 -14.60
N GLN A 278 -42.73 50.06 -13.33
CA GLN A 278 -43.37 51.33 -12.95
C GLN A 278 -42.47 52.55 -13.21
N VAL A 279 -41.17 52.45 -12.93
CA VAL A 279 -40.19 53.51 -13.26
C VAL A 279 -40.03 53.68 -14.77
N GLU A 280 -40.12 52.61 -15.56
CA GLU A 280 -40.02 52.65 -17.02
C GLU A 280 -41.30 53.15 -17.70
N ASP A 281 -42.49 52.88 -17.16
CA ASP A 281 -43.70 53.58 -17.60
C ASP A 281 -43.69 55.06 -17.20
N LEU A 282 -43.26 55.42 -15.98
CA LEU A 282 -43.06 56.83 -15.60
C LEU A 282 -42.03 57.54 -16.49
N ARG A 283 -40.95 56.85 -16.90
CA ARG A 283 -40.00 57.36 -17.92
C ARG A 283 -40.64 57.47 -19.30
N SER A 284 -41.52 56.55 -19.67
CA SER A 284 -42.28 56.59 -20.94
C SER A 284 -43.33 57.70 -20.95
N GLN A 285 -43.94 58.02 -19.81
CA GLN A 285 -44.82 59.18 -19.61
C GLN A 285 -44.01 60.49 -19.67
N LEU A 286 -42.83 60.56 -19.04
CA LEU A 286 -41.90 61.70 -19.21
C LEU A 286 -41.40 61.84 -20.66
N GLY A 287 -41.18 60.73 -21.36
CA GLY A 287 -40.86 60.71 -22.79
C GLY A 287 -41.99 61.31 -23.63
N LYS A 288 -43.25 60.92 -23.37
CA LYS A 288 -44.43 61.53 -24.01
C LYS A 288 -44.52 63.03 -23.72
N VAL A 289 -44.30 63.49 -22.48
CA VAL A 289 -44.26 64.92 -22.14
C VAL A 289 -43.10 65.67 -22.83
N ALA A 290 -41.96 65.01 -23.05
CA ALA A 290 -40.86 65.56 -23.83
C ALA A 290 -41.19 65.63 -25.33
N ASP A 291 -41.92 64.65 -25.87
CA ASP A 291 -42.39 64.68 -27.25
C ASP A 291 -43.56 65.63 -27.49
N ASP A 292 -44.46 65.81 -26.52
CA ASP A 292 -45.49 66.86 -26.51
C ASP A 292 -44.84 68.25 -26.48
N ARG A 293 -43.78 68.43 -25.68
CA ARG A 293 -42.94 69.64 -25.71
C ARG A 293 -42.29 69.83 -27.08
N ASN A 294 -41.76 68.78 -27.70
CA ASN A 294 -41.23 68.82 -29.07
C ASN A 294 -42.35 69.11 -30.10
N GLN A 295 -43.59 68.68 -29.86
CA GLN A 295 -44.74 68.85 -30.75
C GLN A 295 -45.33 70.26 -30.65
N LEU A 296 -45.36 70.86 -29.46
CA LEU A 296 -45.61 72.29 -29.22
C LEU A 296 -44.50 73.14 -29.86
N GLN A 297 -43.23 72.75 -29.73
CA GLN A 297 -42.11 73.43 -30.40
C GLN A 297 -42.22 73.35 -31.94
N ARG A 298 -42.74 72.23 -32.48
CA ARG A 298 -43.11 72.09 -33.91
C ARG A 298 -44.38 72.86 -34.30
N GLN A 299 -45.27 73.22 -33.38
CA GLN A 299 -46.42 74.08 -33.65
C GLN A 299 -46.01 75.55 -33.77
N VAL A 300 -45.08 76.03 -32.94
CA VAL A 300 -44.50 77.39 -33.08
C VAL A 300 -43.83 77.59 -34.45
N SER A 301 -43.19 76.56 -35.00
CA SER A 301 -42.60 76.60 -36.36
C SER A 301 -43.60 76.53 -37.53
N ARG A 302 -44.92 76.42 -37.27
CA ARG A 302 -45.95 76.25 -38.33
C ARG A 302 -46.77 77.50 -38.66
N HIS A 303 -46.48 78.65 -38.05
CA HIS A 303 -47.21 79.89 -38.31
C HIS A 303 -46.69 80.73 -39.50
N SER A 304 -45.80 80.18 -40.33
CA SER A 304 -45.30 80.86 -41.53
C SER A 304 -45.99 80.36 -42.81
N LEU A 305 -46.92 81.19 -43.30
CA LEU A 305 -47.54 81.20 -44.63
C LEU A 305 -48.54 80.08 -44.97
N GLN A 306 -49.66 80.49 -45.56
CA GLN A 306 -50.84 79.68 -45.90
C GLN A 306 -51.48 80.20 -47.21
N SER A 307 -51.90 79.28 -48.08
CA SER A 307 -52.85 79.42 -49.20
C SER A 307 -52.65 80.48 -50.32
N GLN A 308 -52.53 79.98 -51.55
CA GLN A 308 -53.27 80.39 -52.77
C GLN A 308 -52.99 79.34 -53.88
N SER A 309 -53.90 78.97 -54.79
CA SER A 309 -55.31 79.31 -54.99
C SER A 309 -56.10 78.08 -55.55
N GLU A 310 -57.35 78.25 -55.99
CA GLU A 310 -58.39 77.20 -55.96
C GLU A 310 -59.04 76.82 -57.32
N ASN A 311 -59.85 75.75 -57.28
CA ASN A 311 -60.98 75.40 -58.18
C ASN A 311 -60.60 74.86 -59.60
N ARG A 312 -61.44 74.08 -60.30
CA ARG A 312 -62.88 73.74 -60.15
C ARG A 312 -63.13 72.26 -60.49
N GLU A 313 -64.20 71.66 -59.94
CA GLU A 313 -65.10 70.80 -60.73
C GLU A 313 -66.46 70.54 -60.04
N GLU A 314 -67.48 71.33 -60.41
CA GLU A 314 -68.88 70.87 -60.53
C GLU A 314 -69.39 71.44 -61.86
N GLU A 315 -69.88 70.63 -62.79
CA GLU A 315 -71.22 70.04 -62.76
C GLU A 315 -72.36 71.07 -62.53
N ARG A 316 -72.82 71.70 -63.62
CA ARG A 316 -74.14 71.42 -64.25
C ARG A 316 -74.55 72.51 -65.24
N ARG A 317 -75.09 72.09 -66.40
CA ARG A 317 -75.58 72.91 -67.54
C ARG A 317 -74.42 73.59 -68.30
N MET A 318 -74.26 73.47 -69.63
CA MET A 318 -75.16 72.98 -70.70
C MET A 318 -74.41 72.09 -71.70
N ARG A 319 -74.87 70.85 -71.93
CA ARG A 319 -74.52 70.06 -73.13
C ARG A 319 -75.66 70.22 -74.15
N ALA A 320 -75.36 70.53 -75.42
CA ALA A 320 -76.32 70.51 -76.54
C ALA A 320 -75.73 70.87 -77.92
N ALA A 321 -74.71 71.72 -78.00
CA ALA A 321 -74.46 72.53 -79.21
C ALA A 321 -73.11 72.36 -79.94
N VAL A 322 -72.11 71.72 -79.32
CA VAL A 322 -70.70 71.74 -79.82
C VAL A 322 -70.17 70.37 -80.27
N GLU A 323 -70.88 69.27 -79.92
CA GLU A 323 -70.44 67.86 -80.03
C GLU A 323 -70.24 67.32 -81.48
N ARG A 324 -70.16 68.18 -82.50
CA ARG A 324 -69.99 67.80 -83.92
C ARG A 324 -68.67 68.23 -84.56
N SER A 325 -67.89 69.11 -83.93
CA SER A 325 -66.61 69.60 -84.51
C SER A 325 -65.36 69.03 -83.84
N GLU A 326 -65.50 68.22 -82.79
CA GLU A 326 -64.36 67.78 -81.97
C GLU A 326 -63.83 66.38 -82.33
N HIS A 327 -64.66 65.50 -82.89
CA HIS A 327 -64.28 64.10 -83.17
C HIS A 327 -63.32 63.93 -84.36
N GLU A 328 -63.55 64.60 -85.49
CA GLU A 328 -62.69 64.48 -86.70
C GLU A 328 -61.23 64.90 -86.43
N LYS A 329 -61.00 65.76 -85.43
CA LYS A 329 -59.66 66.20 -85.04
C LYS A 329 -58.90 65.13 -84.22
N GLN A 330 -59.62 64.34 -83.42
CA GLN A 330 -59.03 63.41 -82.47
C GLN A 330 -58.38 62.19 -83.16
N GLU A 331 -58.97 61.69 -84.25
CA GLU A 331 -58.46 60.50 -84.94
C GLU A 331 -57.07 60.72 -85.58
N LEU A 332 -56.80 61.91 -86.10
CA LEU A 332 -55.51 62.26 -86.72
C LEU A 332 -54.38 62.40 -85.68
N GLU A 333 -54.69 62.91 -84.48
CA GLU A 333 -53.73 63.05 -83.39
C GLU A 333 -53.34 61.66 -82.80
N CYS A 334 -54.25 60.68 -82.82
CA CYS A 334 -53.97 59.30 -82.42
C CYS A 334 -52.96 58.58 -83.33
N GLN A 335 -53.06 58.72 -84.66
CA GLN A 335 -52.19 58.00 -85.60
C GLN A 335 -50.73 58.49 -85.52
N ILE A 336 -50.52 59.79 -85.37
CA ILE A 336 -49.17 60.41 -85.28
C ILE A 336 -48.46 59.99 -84.00
N THR A 337 -49.18 59.88 -82.88
CA THR A 337 -48.60 59.43 -81.60
C THR A 337 -48.27 57.94 -81.62
N GLN A 338 -49.09 57.10 -82.27
CA GLN A 338 -48.89 55.65 -82.34
C GLN A 338 -47.63 55.25 -83.12
N LEU A 339 -47.36 55.88 -84.28
CA LEU A 339 -46.15 55.61 -85.07
C LEU A 339 -44.87 56.07 -84.37
N ARG A 340 -44.88 57.23 -83.71
CA ARG A 340 -43.74 57.71 -82.89
C ARG A 340 -43.45 56.76 -81.72
N ALA A 341 -44.49 56.22 -81.09
CA ALA A 341 -44.35 55.22 -80.04
C ALA A 341 -43.79 53.87 -80.53
N GLN A 342 -44.00 53.49 -81.79
CA GLN A 342 -43.41 52.27 -82.37
C GLN A 342 -41.91 52.44 -82.65
N LEU A 343 -41.49 53.51 -83.34
CA LEU A 343 -40.08 53.73 -83.69
C LEU A 343 -39.19 53.89 -82.44
N ASN A 344 -39.66 54.67 -81.45
CA ASN A 344 -38.94 54.83 -80.18
C ASN A 344 -38.79 53.50 -79.43
N ARG A 345 -39.81 52.62 -79.47
CA ARG A 345 -39.71 51.29 -78.86
C ARG A 345 -38.66 50.42 -79.55
N SER A 346 -38.57 50.42 -80.89
CA SER A 346 -37.54 49.62 -81.58
C SER A 346 -36.11 50.06 -81.24
N VAL A 347 -35.82 51.37 -81.23
CA VAL A 347 -34.47 51.88 -80.94
C VAL A 347 -34.11 51.63 -79.47
N ILE A 348 -35.01 51.95 -78.54
CA ILE A 348 -34.80 51.71 -77.11
C ILE A 348 -34.63 50.21 -76.83
N MET A 349 -35.34 49.31 -77.51
CA MET A 349 -35.14 47.87 -77.34
C MET A 349 -33.75 47.41 -77.80
N THR A 350 -33.23 47.89 -78.94
CA THR A 350 -31.86 47.55 -79.37
C THR A 350 -30.80 48.11 -78.43
N GLU A 351 -30.96 49.36 -77.97
CA GLU A 351 -30.04 49.98 -77.00
C GLU A 351 -30.09 49.27 -75.64
N LEU A 352 -31.29 48.88 -75.17
CA LEU A 352 -31.45 48.06 -73.96
C LEU A 352 -30.88 46.65 -74.11
N GLU A 353 -30.95 46.04 -75.29
CA GLU A 353 -30.33 44.74 -75.54
C GLU A 353 -28.79 44.81 -75.55
N ASP A 354 -28.19 45.84 -76.13
CA ASP A 354 -26.73 46.00 -76.11
C ASP A 354 -26.20 46.50 -74.77
N LEU A 355 -26.95 47.35 -74.06
CA LEU A 355 -26.71 47.65 -72.64
C LEU A 355 -26.87 46.40 -71.77
N LYS A 356 -27.82 45.51 -72.08
CA LYS A 356 -27.96 44.22 -71.38
C LYS A 356 -26.80 43.28 -71.69
N ARG A 357 -26.38 43.12 -72.95
CA ARG A 357 -25.22 42.29 -73.34
C ARG A 357 -23.93 42.79 -72.69
N THR A 358 -23.71 44.11 -72.66
CA THR A 358 -22.54 44.69 -72.02
C THR A 358 -22.63 44.63 -70.49
N LEU A 359 -23.81 44.79 -69.89
CA LEU A 359 -24.01 44.55 -68.45
C LEU A 359 -23.81 43.07 -68.09
N GLU A 360 -24.33 42.13 -68.86
CA GLU A 360 -24.09 40.68 -68.69
C GLU A 360 -22.61 40.36 -68.83
N GLN A 361 -21.89 40.92 -69.81
CA GLN A 361 -20.43 40.78 -69.91
C GLN A 361 -19.72 41.37 -68.69
N LYS A 362 -20.11 42.56 -68.23
CA LYS A 362 -19.55 43.18 -67.02
C LYS A 362 -19.92 42.44 -65.73
N ASP A 363 -21.02 41.69 -65.69
CA ASP A 363 -21.40 40.84 -64.57
C ASP A 363 -20.68 39.47 -64.63
N HIS A 364 -20.36 38.97 -65.82
CA HIS A 364 -19.42 37.85 -65.98
C HIS A 364 -17.99 38.25 -65.57
N GLU A 365 -17.52 39.44 -65.96
CA GLU A 365 -16.25 40.00 -65.47
C GLU A 365 -16.27 40.22 -63.95
N LYS A 366 -17.31 40.85 -63.39
CA LYS A 366 -17.47 41.01 -61.93
C LYS A 366 -17.49 39.68 -61.20
N THR A 367 -18.17 38.65 -61.71
CA THR A 367 -18.22 37.33 -61.04
C THR A 367 -16.92 36.54 -61.22
N GLN A 368 -16.15 36.75 -62.29
CA GLN A 368 -14.78 36.23 -62.41
C GLN A 368 -13.82 36.96 -61.46
N LEU A 369 -13.90 38.29 -61.39
CA LEU A 369 -13.13 39.11 -60.45
C LEU A 369 -13.51 38.80 -59.00
N ALA A 370 -14.78 38.59 -58.68
CA ALA A 370 -15.24 38.15 -57.36
C ALA A 370 -14.64 36.78 -57.00
N LYS A 371 -14.71 35.79 -57.89
CA LYS A 371 -14.06 34.48 -57.69
C LYS A 371 -12.53 34.59 -57.53
N HIS A 372 -11.88 35.51 -58.23
CA HIS A 372 -10.46 35.79 -58.03
C HIS A 372 -10.17 36.49 -56.69
N VAL A 373 -11.02 37.42 -56.26
CA VAL A 373 -10.94 38.06 -54.93
C VAL A 373 -11.20 37.03 -53.84
N GLU A 374 -12.19 36.15 -53.96
CA GLU A 374 -12.49 35.02 -53.05
C GLU A 374 -11.33 34.01 -53.00
N ALA A 375 -10.70 33.69 -54.13
CA ALA A 375 -9.52 32.84 -54.18
C ALA A 375 -8.29 33.51 -53.54
N LEU A 376 -8.13 34.83 -53.71
CA LEU A 376 -7.05 35.60 -53.09
C LEU A 376 -7.28 35.83 -51.59
N THR A 377 -8.49 36.17 -51.14
CA THR A 377 -8.83 36.33 -49.72
C THR A 377 -8.74 34.99 -49.00
N SER A 378 -9.41 33.93 -49.47
CA SER A 378 -9.26 32.61 -48.86
C SER A 378 -7.82 32.07 -48.94
N GLY A 379 -7.02 32.52 -49.91
CA GLY A 379 -5.58 32.28 -49.99
C GLY A 379 -4.77 33.08 -48.96
N MET A 380 -5.11 34.35 -48.71
CA MET A 380 -4.53 35.19 -47.66
C MET A 380 -4.89 34.68 -46.28
N GLU A 381 -6.18 34.45 -45.99
CA GLU A 381 -6.63 33.86 -44.74
C GLU A 381 -5.98 32.49 -44.46
N LYS A 382 -5.66 31.69 -45.49
CA LYS A 382 -4.92 30.43 -45.31
C LYS A 382 -3.47 30.68 -44.87
N ARG A 383 -2.80 31.69 -45.43
CA ARG A 383 -1.47 32.14 -44.98
C ARG A 383 -1.52 32.76 -43.59
N GLU A 384 -2.55 33.53 -43.27
CA GLU A 384 -2.77 34.13 -41.95
C GLU A 384 -3.03 33.05 -40.89
N ARG A 385 -3.87 32.05 -41.18
CA ARG A 385 -4.04 30.86 -40.32
C ARG A 385 -2.73 30.10 -40.13
N GLN A 386 -1.93 29.92 -41.19
CA GLN A 386 -0.60 29.30 -41.10
C GLN A 386 0.39 30.15 -40.29
N GLN A 387 0.37 31.48 -40.42
CA GLN A 387 1.20 32.40 -39.63
C GLN A 387 0.78 32.41 -38.16
N LEU A 388 -0.52 32.37 -37.87
CA LEU A 388 -1.04 32.23 -36.51
C LEU A 388 -0.63 30.89 -35.89
N GLN A 389 -0.72 29.78 -36.64
CA GLN A 389 -0.20 28.47 -36.21
C GLN A 389 1.32 28.46 -35.99
N MET A 390 2.09 29.16 -36.83
CA MET A 390 3.53 29.37 -36.60
C MET A 390 3.79 30.19 -35.34
N LEU A 391 3.04 31.27 -35.10
CA LEU A 391 3.16 32.07 -33.88
C LEU A 391 2.72 31.32 -32.63
N GLU A 392 1.72 30.44 -32.74
CA GLU A 392 1.26 29.56 -31.67
C GLU A 392 2.31 28.49 -31.34
N THR A 393 2.84 27.79 -32.35
CA THR A 393 3.95 26.84 -32.14
C THR A 393 5.23 27.51 -31.61
N LEU A 394 5.52 28.76 -32.01
CA LEU A 394 6.64 29.55 -31.44
C LEU A 394 6.39 29.94 -29.98
N LYS A 395 5.15 30.29 -29.59
CA LYS A 395 4.78 30.52 -28.18
C LYS A 395 4.87 29.24 -27.36
N ASP A 396 4.42 28.11 -27.91
CA ASP A 396 4.55 26.78 -27.29
C ASP A 396 6.02 26.42 -27.06
N ILE A 397 6.87 26.66 -28.06
CA ILE A 397 8.32 26.44 -27.98
C ILE A 397 8.96 27.40 -26.96
N GLN A 398 8.59 28.68 -26.97
CA GLN A 398 9.06 29.64 -25.96
C GLN A 398 8.64 29.22 -24.55
N GLY A 399 7.38 28.86 -24.33
CA GLY A 399 6.87 28.39 -23.05
C GLY A 399 7.61 27.14 -22.54
N ARG A 400 7.94 26.20 -23.44
CA ARG A 400 8.75 25.01 -23.11
C ARG A 400 10.21 25.36 -22.82
N PHE A 401 10.79 26.36 -23.48
CA PHE A 401 12.11 26.89 -23.11
C PHE A 401 12.08 27.60 -21.75
N GLU A 402 11.01 28.37 -21.45
CA GLU A 402 10.84 29.03 -20.17
C GLU A 402 10.59 28.04 -19.02
N THR A 403 9.92 26.90 -19.23
CA THR A 403 9.85 25.83 -18.23
C THR A 403 11.19 25.11 -18.09
N CYS A 404 11.86 24.80 -19.21
CA CYS A 404 13.18 24.14 -19.20
C CYS A 404 14.26 24.99 -18.49
N GLU A 405 14.28 26.32 -18.68
CA GLU A 405 15.17 27.21 -17.94
C GLU A 405 14.81 27.29 -16.44
N LYS A 406 13.52 27.24 -16.06
CA LYS A 406 13.12 27.17 -14.65
C LYS A 406 13.48 25.84 -14.01
N GLU A 407 13.29 24.72 -14.72
CA GLU A 407 13.70 23.38 -14.29
C GLU A 407 15.23 23.28 -14.15
N LYS A 408 15.98 23.86 -15.09
CA LYS A 408 17.44 24.02 -15.03
C LYS A 408 17.88 24.88 -13.85
N GLN A 409 17.27 26.05 -13.64
CA GLN A 409 17.57 26.92 -12.50
C GLN A 409 17.32 26.21 -11.17
N LEU A 410 16.19 25.52 -11.01
CA LEU A 410 15.91 24.70 -9.82
C LEU A 410 16.91 23.55 -9.63
N ALA A 411 17.46 22.98 -10.70
CA ALA A 411 18.51 21.96 -10.63
C ALA A 411 19.90 22.56 -10.34
N GLU A 412 20.19 23.77 -10.82
CA GLU A 412 21.39 24.56 -10.52
C GLU A 412 21.37 24.99 -9.04
N ASP A 413 20.23 25.49 -8.54
CA ASP A 413 20.01 25.82 -7.12
C ASP A 413 20.18 24.59 -6.22
N GLN A 414 19.54 23.45 -6.56
CA GLN A 414 19.72 22.19 -5.81
C GLN A 414 21.16 21.67 -5.84
N ALA A 415 21.89 21.86 -6.95
CA ALA A 415 23.31 21.51 -7.02
C ALA A 415 24.18 22.42 -6.14
N VAL A 416 23.82 23.70 -6.01
CA VAL A 416 24.47 24.65 -5.10
C VAL A 416 24.14 24.33 -3.64
N GLU A 417 22.90 24.02 -3.29
CA GLU A 417 22.52 23.58 -1.93
C GLU A 417 23.25 22.30 -1.52
N LEU A 418 23.32 21.30 -2.39
CA LEU A 418 24.08 20.07 -2.15
C LEU A 418 25.59 20.32 -2.08
N GLY A 419 26.10 21.28 -2.87
CA GLY A 419 27.50 21.74 -2.78
C GLY A 419 27.82 22.37 -1.42
N GLN A 420 26.98 23.29 -0.96
CA GLN A 420 27.11 23.93 0.36
C GLN A 420 27.05 22.90 1.49
N GLN A 421 26.11 21.95 1.44
CA GLN A 421 26.03 20.86 2.42
C GLN A 421 27.29 19.99 2.43
N LEU A 422 27.89 19.72 1.26
CA LEU A 422 29.16 18.98 1.18
C LEU A 422 30.34 19.80 1.74
N GLU A 423 30.40 21.11 1.52
CA GLU A 423 31.41 22.01 2.09
C GLU A 423 31.24 22.13 3.62
N GLU A 424 30.02 22.25 4.13
CA GLU A 424 29.71 22.27 5.57
C GLU A 424 30.13 20.96 6.24
N MET A 425 29.72 19.79 5.70
CA MET A 425 30.13 18.48 6.22
C MET A 425 31.64 18.26 6.13
N SER A 426 32.31 18.80 5.11
CA SER A 426 33.77 18.79 5.00
C SER A 426 34.41 19.63 6.11
N HIS A 427 33.92 20.84 6.36
CA HIS A 427 34.42 21.71 7.43
C HIS A 427 34.13 21.15 8.84
N GLU A 428 33.02 20.42 9.06
CA GLU A 428 32.80 19.66 10.29
C GLU A 428 33.84 18.55 10.46
N ALA A 429 34.10 17.76 9.41
CA ALA A 429 35.14 16.73 9.44
C ALA A 429 36.55 17.32 9.69
N GLU A 430 36.86 18.48 9.10
CA GLU A 430 38.11 19.21 9.37
C GLU A 430 38.21 19.68 10.83
N ARG A 431 37.12 20.22 11.41
CA ARG A 431 37.06 20.61 12.83
C ARG A 431 37.32 19.41 13.73
N TYR A 432 36.63 18.29 13.53
CA TYR A 432 36.86 17.06 14.31
C TYR A 432 38.29 16.52 14.15
N LEU A 433 38.91 16.63 12.97
CA LEU A 433 40.32 16.26 12.77
C LEU A 433 41.29 17.20 13.50
N VAL A 434 40.97 18.50 13.62
CA VAL A 434 41.77 19.47 14.39
C VAL A 434 41.59 19.22 15.89
N GLU A 435 40.36 19.03 16.38
CA GLU A 435 40.07 18.68 17.77
C GLU A 435 40.75 17.38 18.20
N PHE A 436 40.69 16.33 17.36
CA PHE A 436 41.40 15.07 17.61
C PHE A 436 42.91 15.27 17.75
N ARG A 437 43.53 16.07 16.87
CA ARG A 437 44.97 16.40 16.95
C ARG A 437 45.31 17.18 18.23
N GLN A 438 44.44 18.09 18.67
CA GLN A 438 44.62 18.82 19.94
C GLN A 438 44.45 17.90 21.16
N ALA A 439 43.46 16.99 21.13
CA ALA A 439 43.29 15.99 22.18
C ALA A 439 44.51 15.05 22.25
N GLU A 440 45.10 14.67 21.12
CA GLU A 440 46.31 13.84 21.08
C GLU A 440 47.56 14.57 21.60
N THR A 441 47.78 15.85 21.26
CA THR A 441 48.91 16.61 21.82
C THR A 441 48.77 16.81 23.32
N LEU A 442 47.56 17.09 23.82
CA LEU A 442 47.26 17.15 25.25
C LEU A 442 47.48 15.78 25.93
N ARG A 443 47.06 14.67 25.31
CA ARG A 443 47.34 13.31 25.80
C ARG A 443 48.85 13.09 25.96
N LEU A 444 49.62 13.34 24.90
CA LEU A 444 51.08 13.22 24.89
C LEU A 444 51.76 14.11 25.94
N GLU A 445 51.21 15.29 26.23
CA GLU A 445 51.67 16.11 27.36
C GLU A 445 51.35 15.49 28.72
N THR A 446 50.16 14.94 28.94
CA THR A 446 49.84 14.25 30.21
C THR A 446 50.69 13.01 30.41
N GLU A 447 51.01 12.27 29.35
CA GLU A 447 51.93 11.12 29.39
C GLU A 447 53.35 11.55 29.78
N LYS A 448 53.86 12.65 29.19
CA LYS A 448 55.16 13.26 29.59
C LYS A 448 55.15 13.72 31.06
N LYS A 449 54.09 14.40 31.50
CA LYS A 449 53.93 14.89 32.90
C LYS A 449 53.87 13.71 33.89
N LYS A 450 53.15 12.63 33.55
CA LYS A 450 53.07 11.38 34.32
C LYS A 450 54.43 10.70 34.48
N GLU A 451 55.19 10.57 33.39
CA GLU A 451 56.51 9.93 33.45
C GLU A 451 57.55 10.79 34.21
N GLN A 452 57.48 12.12 34.10
CA GLN A 452 58.27 13.03 34.94
C GLN A 452 57.96 12.90 36.45
N LEU A 453 56.68 12.77 36.81
CA LEU A 453 56.27 12.56 38.20
C LEU A 453 56.75 11.20 38.74
N LYS A 454 56.67 10.14 37.92
CA LYS A 454 57.19 8.80 38.22
C LYS A 454 58.70 8.81 38.47
N VAL A 455 59.50 9.53 37.66
CA VAL A 455 60.95 9.72 37.89
C VAL A 455 61.20 10.44 39.23
N LYS A 456 60.52 11.57 39.49
CA LYS A 456 60.65 12.32 40.76
C LYS A 456 60.26 11.47 41.98
N ALA A 457 59.23 10.64 41.87
CA ALA A 457 58.84 9.70 42.92
C ALA A 457 59.92 8.63 43.17
N GLN A 458 60.52 8.06 42.13
CA GLN A 458 61.64 7.13 42.27
C GLN A 458 62.88 7.79 42.89
N GLU A 459 63.15 9.06 42.59
CA GLU A 459 64.26 9.83 43.16
C GLU A 459 64.07 10.13 44.65
N THR A 460 62.88 10.60 45.06
CA THR A 460 62.59 10.83 46.49
C THR A 460 62.65 9.52 47.29
N VAL A 461 62.16 8.39 46.74
CA VAL A 461 62.31 7.06 47.36
C VAL A 461 63.79 6.66 47.52
N LYS A 462 64.65 6.93 46.52
CA LYS A 462 66.11 6.71 46.63
C LYS A 462 66.73 7.58 47.75
N GLN A 463 66.32 8.86 47.85
CA GLN A 463 66.80 9.78 48.88
C GLN A 463 66.39 9.34 50.31
N TRP A 464 65.13 8.95 50.51
CA TRP A 464 64.65 8.47 51.81
C TRP A 464 65.33 7.17 52.25
N ARG A 465 65.50 6.18 51.34
CA ARG A 465 66.28 4.96 51.61
C ARG A 465 67.72 5.27 52.05
N LEU A 466 68.35 6.29 51.46
CA LEU A 466 69.70 6.72 51.82
C LEU A 466 69.75 7.51 53.14
N LYS A 467 68.65 8.17 53.53
CA LYS A 467 68.51 8.84 54.84
C LYS A 467 68.34 7.84 55.98
N CYS A 468 67.54 6.78 55.82
CA CYS A 468 67.42 5.70 56.83
C CYS A 468 68.79 5.08 57.14
N LYS A 469 69.54 4.68 56.10
CA LYS A 469 70.91 4.14 56.21
C LYS A 469 71.96 5.09 56.81
N LYS A 470 71.64 6.38 57.00
CA LYS A 470 72.46 7.34 57.74
C LYS A 470 72.02 7.50 59.19
N LEU A 471 70.74 7.31 59.50
CA LEU A 471 70.21 7.36 60.86
C LEU A 471 70.55 6.09 61.64
N GLU A 472 70.44 4.92 61.00
CA GLU A 472 70.92 3.61 61.51
C GLU A 472 72.36 3.75 62.05
N LYS A 473 73.31 4.11 61.16
CA LYS A 473 74.74 4.32 61.47
C LYS A 473 75.07 5.44 62.48
N MET A 474 74.09 6.21 62.91
CA MET A 474 74.24 7.23 63.96
C MET A 474 73.65 6.76 65.29
N LEU A 475 72.79 5.76 65.27
CA LEU A 475 72.20 5.11 66.44
C LEU A 475 73.21 4.10 67.03
N ASP A 476 73.77 3.21 66.20
CA ASP A 476 74.83 2.24 66.58
C ASP A 476 75.94 2.94 67.40
N LYS A 477 76.45 4.06 66.88
CA LYS A 477 77.53 4.85 67.51
C LYS A 477 77.14 5.49 68.84
N LYS A 478 75.85 5.73 69.08
CA LYS A 478 75.40 6.29 70.37
C LYS A 478 75.37 5.23 71.45
N GLU A 479 75.07 3.99 71.10
CA GLU A 479 75.11 2.84 72.02
C GLU A 479 76.56 2.51 72.44
N GLU A 480 77.50 2.57 71.49
CA GLU A 480 78.95 2.51 71.77
C GLU A 480 79.40 3.57 72.79
N TYR A 481 78.96 4.83 72.62
CA TYR A 481 79.32 5.94 73.53
C TYR A 481 78.67 5.82 74.92
N VAL A 482 77.44 5.33 75.02
CA VAL A 482 76.75 5.13 76.32
C VAL A 482 77.47 4.05 77.14
N SER A 483 77.85 2.94 76.49
CA SER A 483 78.56 1.82 77.14
C SER A 483 79.88 2.25 77.78
N GLN A 484 80.63 3.18 77.16
CA GLN A 484 81.86 3.70 77.76
C GLN A 484 81.64 4.73 78.89
N ALA A 485 80.42 5.25 79.06
CA ALA A 485 80.10 6.20 80.13
C ALA A 485 79.73 5.48 81.44
N THR A 486 79.02 4.35 81.35
CA THR A 486 78.63 3.53 82.50
C THR A 486 79.84 3.01 83.27
N ASP A 487 80.85 2.48 82.57
CA ASP A 487 82.03 1.86 83.21
C ASP A 487 82.85 2.87 84.02
N ARG A 488 83.03 4.09 83.49
CA ARG A 488 83.72 5.19 84.18
C ARG A 488 82.92 5.70 85.38
N SER A 489 81.58 5.65 85.30
CA SER A 489 80.72 6.01 86.42
C SER A 489 80.76 4.97 87.56
N ALA A 490 81.09 3.71 87.30
CA ALA A 490 81.20 2.70 88.34
C ALA A 490 82.43 2.94 89.24
N GLN A 491 83.60 3.22 88.66
CA GLN A 491 84.84 3.38 89.41
C GLN A 491 84.78 4.52 90.45
N THR A 492 84.27 5.68 90.05
CA THR A 492 84.19 6.89 90.90
C THR A 492 83.24 6.76 92.10
N THR A 493 82.39 5.72 92.16
CA THR A 493 81.52 5.49 93.34
C THR A 493 82.28 4.91 94.52
N LYS A 494 83.28 4.04 94.29
CA LYS A 494 84.02 3.36 95.37
C LYS A 494 84.88 4.33 96.18
N GLU A 495 85.66 5.15 95.49
CA GLU A 495 86.53 6.19 96.08
C GLU A 495 85.73 7.22 96.91
N LYS A 496 84.43 7.39 96.60
CA LYS A 496 83.50 8.25 97.34
C LYS A 496 83.01 7.62 98.65
N ASP A 497 83.03 6.29 98.80
CA ASP A 497 82.47 5.60 99.96
C ASP A 497 83.46 5.55 101.13
N ASP A 498 84.76 5.36 100.87
CA ASP A 498 85.80 5.43 101.90
C ASP A 498 85.84 6.82 102.57
N ALA A 499 85.72 7.89 101.78
CA ALA A 499 85.70 9.27 102.26
C ALA A 499 84.48 9.60 103.15
N LYS A 500 83.31 8.97 102.93
CA LYS A 500 82.12 9.14 103.78
C LYS A 500 82.35 8.64 105.20
N SER A 501 83.11 7.55 105.35
CA SER A 501 83.28 6.86 106.63
C SER A 501 84.04 7.72 107.65
N GLN A 502 85.09 8.44 107.20
CA GLN A 502 85.80 9.39 108.05
C GLN A 502 84.98 10.65 108.35
N LEU A 503 84.14 11.08 107.40
CA LEU A 503 83.22 12.20 107.59
C LEU A 503 82.12 11.90 108.62
N GLN A 504 81.64 10.65 108.72
CA GLN A 504 80.59 10.28 109.68
C GLN A 504 80.97 10.49 111.15
N ALA A 505 82.24 10.28 111.53
CA ALA A 505 82.69 10.49 112.91
C ALA A 505 82.65 11.98 113.33
N SER A 506 83.10 12.88 112.45
CA SER A 506 83.01 14.34 112.70
C SER A 506 81.59 14.87 112.55
N LEU A 507 80.78 14.27 111.67
CA LEU A 507 79.35 14.56 111.56
C LEU A 507 78.61 14.33 112.89
N GLN A 508 78.85 13.24 113.63
CA GLN A 508 78.13 12.96 114.88
C GLN A 508 78.32 14.04 115.97
N GLN A 509 79.54 14.59 116.10
CA GLN A 509 79.78 15.68 117.06
C GLN A 509 79.14 16.99 116.58
N ILE A 510 79.25 17.28 115.28
CA ILE A 510 78.58 18.44 114.65
C ILE A 510 77.05 18.28 114.68
N GLU A 511 76.50 17.07 114.67
CA GLU A 511 75.07 16.75 114.73
C GLU A 511 74.43 17.15 116.06
N SER A 512 75.18 17.19 117.16
CA SER A 512 74.66 17.68 118.45
C SER A 512 74.35 19.19 118.38
N LEU A 513 75.35 19.99 118.01
CA LEU A 513 75.20 21.44 117.83
C LEU A 513 74.28 21.79 116.65
N ARG A 514 74.28 20.96 115.58
CA ARG A 514 73.29 21.06 114.51
C ARG A 514 71.88 20.72 114.97
N LYS A 515 71.63 19.93 116.02
CA LYS A 515 70.26 19.68 116.50
C LYS A 515 69.66 20.95 117.10
N GLU A 516 70.35 21.58 118.05
CA GLU A 516 69.93 22.86 118.65
C GLU A 516 69.81 23.97 117.60
N LEU A 517 70.81 24.10 116.72
CA LEU A 517 70.76 25.04 115.61
C LEU A 517 69.64 24.69 114.62
N SER A 518 69.35 23.41 114.38
CA SER A 518 68.23 22.96 113.53
C SER A 518 66.87 23.16 114.18
N GLU A 519 66.75 23.27 115.50
CA GLU A 519 65.48 23.65 116.12
C GLU A 519 65.18 25.14 115.95
N VAL A 520 66.21 26.00 116.04
CA VAL A 520 66.05 27.44 115.78
C VAL A 520 65.85 27.67 114.29
N ILE A 521 66.65 27.01 113.45
CA ILE A 521 66.47 27.01 111.99
C ILE A 521 65.14 26.38 111.61
N SER A 522 64.63 25.32 112.25
CA SER A 522 63.32 24.74 111.87
C SER A 522 62.18 25.68 112.23
N LYS A 523 62.21 26.37 113.38
CA LYS A 523 61.18 27.35 113.75
C LYS A 523 61.17 28.55 112.79
N ARG A 524 62.35 29.00 112.34
CA ARG A 524 62.47 30.08 111.34
C ARG A 524 62.14 29.62 109.93
N ALA A 525 62.67 28.47 109.50
CA ALA A 525 62.36 27.83 108.23
C ALA A 525 60.87 27.52 108.14
N GLN A 526 60.20 27.09 109.21
CA GLN A 526 58.76 26.88 109.22
C GLN A 526 57.97 28.19 109.07
N GLN A 527 58.49 29.34 109.51
CA GLN A 527 57.88 30.64 109.27
C GLN A 527 58.18 31.18 107.85
N GLU A 528 59.40 30.97 107.36
CA GLU A 528 59.81 31.34 106.00
C GLU A 528 59.12 30.44 104.95
N GLU A 529 58.94 29.15 105.26
CA GLU A 529 58.04 28.21 104.60
C GLU A 529 56.61 28.76 104.65
N ASP A 530 55.98 28.96 105.82
CA ASP A 530 54.57 29.40 105.93
C ASP A 530 54.29 30.77 105.26
N LEU A 531 55.31 31.62 105.09
CA LEU A 531 55.29 32.82 104.25
C LEU A 531 55.45 32.51 102.75
N HIS A 532 56.45 31.70 102.38
CA HIS A 532 56.59 31.19 101.03
C HIS A 532 55.31 30.46 100.61
N LEU A 533 54.62 29.68 101.45
CA LEU A 533 53.36 29.00 101.14
C LEU A 533 52.27 29.98 100.72
N ARG A 534 52.26 31.18 101.29
CA ARG A 534 51.31 32.24 100.94
C ARG A 534 51.73 32.92 99.63
N GLU A 535 53.02 33.19 99.45
CA GLU A 535 53.56 33.73 98.21
C GLU A 535 53.39 32.76 97.02
N ILE A 536 53.61 31.47 97.26
CA ILE A 536 53.33 30.29 96.43
C ILE A 536 51.86 30.23 96.05
N ARG A 537 50.93 30.32 97.02
CA ARG A 537 49.49 30.28 96.73
C ARG A 537 49.07 31.51 95.91
N LEU A 538 49.63 32.69 96.21
CA LEU A 538 49.41 33.91 95.43
C LEU A 538 50.04 33.82 94.03
N SER A 539 51.21 33.19 93.88
CA SER A 539 51.89 33.08 92.60
C SER A 539 51.30 31.98 91.73
N GLN A 540 50.86 30.86 92.32
CA GLN A 540 50.02 29.86 91.67
C GLN A 540 48.67 30.44 91.26
N ALA A 541 48.00 31.22 92.11
CA ALA A 541 46.75 31.90 91.74
C ALA A 541 46.96 32.90 90.60
N ARG A 542 48.08 33.63 90.58
CA ARG A 542 48.48 34.48 89.44
C ARG A 542 48.83 33.68 88.19
N GLU A 543 49.45 32.50 88.32
CA GLU A 543 49.74 31.61 87.19
C GLU A 543 48.45 31.03 86.62
N GLN A 544 47.54 30.54 87.47
CA GLN A 544 46.20 30.10 87.11
C GLN A 544 45.39 31.22 86.46
N HIS A 545 45.44 32.46 86.97
CA HIS A 545 44.80 33.60 86.32
C HIS A 545 45.39 33.88 84.93
N LEU A 546 46.71 33.88 84.80
CA LEU A 546 47.39 34.06 83.51
C LEU A 546 47.18 32.89 82.54
N GLU A 547 46.92 31.67 83.04
CA GLU A 547 46.61 30.47 82.27
C GLU A 547 45.15 30.54 81.80
N LEU A 548 44.19 30.81 82.70
CA LEU A 548 42.80 31.12 82.34
C LEU A 548 42.67 32.31 81.37
N GLU A 549 43.50 33.35 81.48
CA GLU A 549 43.57 34.44 80.49
C GLU A 549 44.11 34.00 79.13
N ARG A 550 44.93 32.94 79.05
CA ARG A 550 45.37 32.37 77.76
C ARG A 550 44.28 31.46 77.22
N ASP A 551 43.74 30.57 78.04
CA ASP A 551 42.65 29.68 77.69
C ASP A 551 41.42 30.47 77.20
N LEU A 552 41.10 31.61 77.83
CA LEU A 552 40.05 32.54 77.39
C LEU A 552 40.37 33.18 76.02
N ARG A 553 41.63 33.58 75.77
CA ARG A 553 42.05 34.16 74.48
C ARG A 553 42.11 33.12 73.38
N GLU A 554 42.59 31.91 73.67
CA GLU A 554 42.61 30.78 72.74
C GLU A 554 41.17 30.33 72.44
N ALA A 555 40.28 30.32 73.43
CA ALA A 555 38.84 30.13 73.21
C ALA A 555 38.22 31.26 72.37
N GLN A 556 38.57 32.54 72.62
CA GLN A 556 38.11 33.67 71.80
C GLN A 556 38.58 33.55 70.35
N GLU A 557 39.87 33.27 70.11
CA GLU A 557 40.40 33.00 68.77
C GLU A 557 39.69 31.82 68.10
N MET A 558 39.42 30.73 68.83
CA MET A 558 38.66 29.60 68.31
C MET A 558 37.21 29.97 68.00
N THR A 559 36.53 30.78 68.82
CA THR A 559 35.18 31.28 68.48
C THR A 559 35.18 32.17 67.24
N VAL A 560 36.20 33.02 67.03
CA VAL A 560 36.34 33.84 65.82
C VAL A 560 36.63 32.97 64.59
N ARG A 561 37.45 31.92 64.72
CA ARG A 561 37.69 30.95 63.64
C ARG A 561 36.41 30.20 63.28
N LEU A 562 35.69 29.66 64.27
CA LEU A 562 34.40 28.98 64.10
C LEU A 562 33.32 29.91 63.54
N GLN A 563 33.29 31.18 63.94
CA GLN A 563 32.37 32.18 63.38
C GLN A 563 32.70 32.50 61.92
N GLY A 564 33.98 32.58 61.55
CA GLY A 564 34.42 32.70 60.17
C GLY A 564 34.22 31.43 59.33
N GLU A 565 34.23 30.24 59.95
CA GLU A 565 33.85 28.98 59.28
C GLU A 565 32.34 28.90 59.07
N LEU A 566 31.54 29.33 60.04
CA LEU A 566 30.08 29.46 59.94
C LEU A 566 29.67 30.47 58.87
N GLN A 567 30.35 31.62 58.78
CA GLN A 567 30.15 32.61 57.71
C GLN A 567 30.44 32.01 56.33
N ARG A 568 31.57 31.31 56.16
CA ARG A 568 31.88 30.60 54.89
C ARG A 568 30.88 29.49 54.57
N GLN A 569 30.36 28.78 55.57
CA GLN A 569 29.29 27.81 55.36
C GLN A 569 27.99 28.48 54.92
N ALA A 570 27.64 29.66 55.47
CA ALA A 570 26.49 30.44 55.02
C ALA A 570 26.68 30.97 53.58
N GLU A 571 27.87 31.48 53.24
CA GLU A 571 28.23 31.89 51.87
C GLU A 571 28.09 30.73 50.87
N ILE A 572 28.60 29.54 51.22
CA ILE A 572 28.48 28.33 50.40
C ILE A 572 27.03 27.85 50.31
N GLN A 573 26.26 27.92 51.40
CA GLN A 573 24.83 27.58 51.39
C GLN A 573 24.01 28.53 50.53
N GLN A 574 24.32 29.83 50.53
CA GLN A 574 23.70 30.81 49.64
C GLN A 574 24.05 30.52 48.18
N GLN A 575 25.32 30.29 47.86
CA GLN A 575 25.74 29.94 46.49
C GLN A 575 25.04 28.67 45.99
N LEU A 576 24.92 27.64 46.83
CA LEU A 576 24.18 26.41 46.52
C LEU A 576 22.66 26.61 46.42
N GLN A 577 22.10 27.66 47.04
CA GLN A 577 20.69 28.07 46.84
C GLN A 577 20.54 28.80 45.50
N GLU A 578 21.38 29.79 45.20
CA GLU A 578 21.38 30.50 43.92
C GLU A 578 21.57 29.56 42.72
N ASP A 579 22.53 28.63 42.79
CA ASP A 579 22.74 27.64 41.73
C ASP A 579 21.59 26.64 41.63
N ARG A 580 20.95 26.29 42.75
CA ARG A 580 19.73 25.47 42.77
C ARG A 580 18.52 26.21 42.18
N GLU A 581 18.44 27.52 42.30
CA GLU A 581 17.41 28.36 41.68
C GLU A 581 17.66 28.49 40.18
N ARG A 582 18.89 28.82 39.77
CA ARG A 582 19.33 28.82 38.35
C ARG A 582 19.01 27.49 37.66
N LEU A 583 19.38 26.36 38.27
CA LEU A 583 19.08 25.02 37.73
C LEU A 583 17.57 24.72 37.68
N GLN A 584 16.74 25.29 38.56
CA GLN A 584 15.29 25.18 38.45
C GLN A 584 14.73 26.04 37.31
N GLU A 585 15.28 27.23 37.07
CA GLU A 585 14.93 28.06 35.91
C GLU A 585 15.35 27.40 34.58
N ASP A 586 16.54 26.78 34.53
CA ASP A 586 17.01 25.99 33.38
C ASP A 586 16.10 24.78 33.14
N ILE A 587 15.69 24.04 34.17
CA ILE A 587 14.73 22.94 34.06
C ILE A 587 13.36 23.44 33.57
N LEU A 588 12.89 24.62 34.04
CA LEU A 588 11.62 25.19 33.59
C LEU A 588 11.67 25.74 32.16
N THR A 589 12.78 26.33 31.73
CA THR A 589 12.96 26.84 30.36
C THR A 589 13.16 25.71 29.35
N THR A 590 13.99 24.71 29.67
CA THR A 590 14.14 23.50 28.85
C THR A 590 12.84 22.71 28.76
N ARG A 591 12.07 22.59 29.85
CA ARG A 591 10.73 21.99 29.84
C ARG A 591 9.75 22.76 28.94
N ARG A 592 9.69 24.10 29.03
CA ARG A 592 8.87 24.93 28.13
C ARG A 592 9.30 24.81 26.66
N ALA A 593 10.59 24.58 26.39
CA ALA A 593 11.08 24.30 25.05
C ALA A 593 10.66 22.90 24.58
N GLN A 594 10.73 21.88 25.44
CA GLN A 594 10.24 20.53 25.18
C GLN A 594 8.73 20.51 24.89
N GLU A 595 7.94 21.19 25.71
CA GLU A 595 6.49 21.36 25.54
C GLU A 595 6.19 21.98 24.15
N LYS A 596 6.90 23.05 23.76
CA LYS A 596 6.79 23.65 22.41
C LYS A 596 7.26 22.75 21.26
N THR A 597 8.28 21.91 21.47
CA THR A 597 8.65 20.90 20.45
C THR A 597 7.61 19.79 20.36
N GLN A 598 6.96 19.42 21.46
CA GLN A 598 5.90 18.43 21.48
C GLN A 598 4.63 18.96 20.79
N GLU A 599 4.27 20.23 21.02
CA GLU A 599 3.22 20.94 20.27
C GLU A 599 3.49 20.86 18.77
N ARG A 600 4.69 21.26 18.31
CA ARG A 600 5.11 21.18 16.90
C ARG A 600 5.12 19.75 16.33
N ILE A 601 5.46 18.74 17.13
CA ILE A 601 5.40 17.34 16.71
C ILE A 601 3.94 16.90 16.52
N VAL A 602 3.01 17.38 17.35
CA VAL A 602 1.57 17.13 17.17
C VAL A 602 1.03 17.88 15.94
N GLU A 603 1.40 19.15 15.75
CA GLU A 603 1.06 19.92 14.53
C GLU A 603 1.52 19.17 13.27
N LEU A 604 2.78 18.71 13.22
CA LEU A 604 3.34 17.95 12.09
C LEU A 604 2.70 16.56 11.93
N GLN A 605 2.22 15.93 13.00
CA GLN A 605 1.43 14.69 12.93
C GLN A 605 0.02 14.94 12.39
N GLU A 606 -0.62 16.05 12.74
CA GLU A 606 -1.92 16.44 12.18
C GLU A 606 -1.80 16.85 10.71
N ASP A 607 -0.75 17.57 10.33
CA ASP A 607 -0.37 17.85 8.93
C ASP A 607 -0.12 16.55 8.14
N GLY A 608 0.65 15.61 8.72
CA GLY A 608 0.89 14.30 8.13
C GLY A 608 -0.39 13.49 7.95
N ARG A 609 -1.31 13.57 8.92
CA ARG A 609 -2.64 12.93 8.84
C ARG A 609 -3.53 13.60 7.80
N GLN A 610 -3.52 14.94 7.69
CA GLN A 610 -4.25 15.69 6.67
C GLN A 610 -3.77 15.31 5.26
N ARG A 611 -2.45 15.39 5.02
CA ARG A 611 -1.84 14.96 3.75
C ARG A 611 -2.10 13.49 3.44
N SER A 612 -2.14 12.60 4.46
CA SER A 612 -2.53 11.21 4.28
C SER A 612 -4.00 11.03 3.87
N VAL A 613 -4.90 11.89 4.34
CA VAL A 613 -6.32 11.92 3.90
C VAL A 613 -6.41 12.46 2.47
N GLU A 614 -5.71 13.55 2.15
CA GLU A 614 -5.63 14.10 0.79
C GLU A 614 -5.07 13.08 -0.21
N CYS A 615 -3.99 12.36 0.12
CA CYS A 615 -3.44 11.29 -0.70
C CYS A 615 -4.44 10.13 -0.86
N ALA A 616 -5.19 9.77 0.17
CA ALA A 616 -6.23 8.74 0.08
C ALA A 616 -7.42 9.20 -0.78
N GLU A 617 -7.85 10.46 -0.65
CA GLU A 617 -8.87 11.07 -1.50
C GLU A 617 -8.43 11.13 -2.96
N LEU A 618 -7.24 11.67 -3.25
CA LEU A 618 -6.68 11.72 -4.59
C LEU A 618 -6.53 10.32 -5.21
N SER A 619 -6.10 9.33 -4.41
CA SER A 619 -6.07 7.93 -4.85
C SER A 619 -7.48 7.40 -5.15
N SER A 620 -8.47 7.71 -4.30
CA SER A 620 -9.87 7.29 -4.53
C SER A 620 -10.43 7.89 -5.82
N ARG A 621 -10.22 9.20 -6.04
CA ARG A 621 -10.59 9.94 -7.25
C ARG A 621 -9.88 9.37 -8.48
N LEU A 622 -8.58 9.08 -8.38
CA LEU A 622 -7.83 8.41 -9.45
C LEU A 622 -8.41 7.03 -9.80
N THR A 623 -8.80 6.22 -8.81
CA THR A 623 -9.47 4.92 -9.12
C THR A 623 -10.90 5.08 -9.66
N GLN A 624 -11.58 6.19 -9.40
CA GLN A 624 -12.88 6.51 -10.01
C GLN A 624 -12.70 6.98 -11.46
N GLU A 625 -11.78 7.90 -11.71
CA GLU A 625 -11.39 8.34 -13.06
C GLU A 625 -10.85 7.18 -13.90
N GLU A 626 -10.05 6.27 -13.33
CA GLU A 626 -9.65 5.06 -14.03
C GLU A 626 -10.84 4.18 -14.43
N LYS A 627 -11.85 4.02 -13.57
CA LYS A 627 -13.06 3.25 -13.87
C LYS A 627 -13.87 3.93 -14.98
N ALA A 628 -14.11 5.24 -14.85
CA ALA A 628 -14.79 6.04 -15.87
C ALA A 628 -14.04 6.01 -17.21
N ASN A 629 -12.71 6.11 -17.21
CA ASN A 629 -11.88 6.04 -18.43
C ASN A 629 -11.89 4.62 -19.04
N LYS A 630 -11.88 3.56 -18.21
CA LYS A 630 -12.08 2.17 -18.65
C LYS A 630 -13.48 1.93 -19.24
N GLU A 631 -14.50 2.60 -18.72
CA GLU A 631 -15.88 2.54 -19.24
C GLU A 631 -16.04 3.35 -20.53
N LEU A 632 -15.55 4.59 -20.60
CA LEU A 632 -15.49 5.40 -21.81
C LEU A 632 -14.74 4.70 -22.95
N ARG A 633 -13.66 3.96 -22.65
CA ARG A 633 -12.95 3.12 -23.64
C ARG A 633 -13.80 1.95 -24.16
N LYS A 634 -14.64 1.33 -23.33
CA LYS A 634 -15.60 0.30 -23.78
C LYS A 634 -16.65 0.95 -24.69
N ASN A 635 -17.28 2.03 -24.21
CA ASN A 635 -18.31 2.75 -24.94
C ASN A 635 -17.81 3.25 -26.30
N LEU A 636 -16.56 3.74 -26.36
CA LEU A 636 -15.90 4.15 -27.61
C LEU A 636 -15.60 2.95 -28.53
N CYS A 637 -15.16 1.81 -27.99
CA CYS A 637 -14.96 0.58 -28.76
C CYS A 637 -16.28 -0.01 -29.29
N GLU A 638 -17.37 0.12 -28.54
CA GLU A 638 -18.71 -0.32 -28.94
C GLU A 638 -19.30 0.62 -30.00
N ALA A 639 -19.15 1.94 -29.84
CA ALA A 639 -19.49 2.92 -30.86
C ALA A 639 -18.65 2.76 -32.15
N GLN A 640 -17.36 2.41 -32.03
CA GLN A 640 -16.52 2.05 -33.18
C GLN A 640 -17.05 0.82 -33.90
N LYS A 641 -17.39 -0.26 -33.19
CA LYS A 641 -17.99 -1.46 -33.81
C LYS A 641 -19.34 -1.17 -34.49
N GLN A 642 -20.17 -0.32 -33.89
CA GLN A 642 -21.42 0.13 -34.50
C GLN A 642 -21.18 0.95 -35.77
N ALA A 643 -20.19 1.85 -35.77
CA ALA A 643 -19.80 2.63 -36.94
C ALA A 643 -19.13 1.77 -38.04
N GLU A 644 -18.34 0.76 -37.67
CA GLU A 644 -17.77 -0.23 -38.59
C GLU A 644 -18.87 -1.08 -39.23
N PHE A 645 -19.82 -1.60 -38.43
CA PHE A 645 -20.98 -2.34 -38.92
C PHE A 645 -21.84 -1.49 -39.88
N ALA A 646 -22.20 -0.26 -39.49
CA ALA A 646 -22.95 0.64 -40.35
C ALA A 646 -22.18 1.01 -41.63
N ARG A 647 -20.84 1.09 -41.58
CA ARG A 647 -20.00 1.26 -42.78
C ARG A 647 -20.01 0.00 -43.64
N GLU A 648 -19.98 -1.19 -43.05
CA GLU A 648 -20.07 -2.45 -43.79
C GLU A 648 -21.44 -2.57 -44.49
N GLU A 649 -22.54 -2.25 -43.82
CA GLU A 649 -23.88 -2.14 -44.41
C GLU A 649 -23.92 -1.12 -45.56
N LEU A 650 -23.36 0.08 -45.39
CA LEU A 650 -23.25 1.07 -46.46
C LEU A 650 -22.42 0.57 -47.65
N THR A 651 -21.35 -0.22 -47.42
CA THR A 651 -20.60 -0.84 -48.52
C THR A 651 -21.29 -2.06 -49.13
N SER A 652 -22.17 -2.77 -48.42
CA SER A 652 -22.98 -3.85 -49.00
C SER A 652 -24.11 -3.27 -49.84
N ALA A 653 -24.83 -2.27 -49.35
CA ALA A 653 -25.82 -1.50 -50.11
C ALA A 653 -25.17 -0.80 -51.32
N GLY A 654 -23.99 -0.20 -51.16
CA GLY A 654 -23.22 0.38 -52.27
C GLY A 654 -22.78 -0.64 -53.33
N ARG A 655 -22.45 -1.87 -52.92
CA ARG A 655 -22.17 -3.00 -53.85
C ARG A 655 -23.45 -3.48 -54.54
N GLN A 656 -24.57 -3.61 -53.82
CA GLN A 656 -25.86 -4.00 -54.39
C GLN A 656 -26.35 -2.97 -55.42
N LEU A 657 -26.39 -1.68 -55.05
CA LEU A 657 -26.75 -0.58 -55.96
C LEU A 657 -25.83 -0.52 -57.18
N LYS A 658 -24.55 -0.90 -57.03
CA LYS A 658 -23.67 -1.07 -58.20
C LYS A 658 -24.08 -2.27 -59.06
N MET A 659 -24.34 -3.44 -58.48
CA MET A 659 -24.80 -4.61 -59.23
C MET A 659 -26.10 -4.34 -59.98
N GLU A 660 -27.06 -3.66 -59.35
CA GLU A 660 -28.33 -3.21 -59.97
C GLU A 660 -28.08 -2.23 -61.12
N ARG A 661 -27.21 -1.22 -60.93
CA ARG A 661 -26.79 -0.31 -62.01
C ARG A 661 -26.09 -1.04 -63.16
N ASP A 662 -25.21 -1.99 -62.86
CA ASP A 662 -24.48 -2.78 -63.86
C ASP A 662 -25.44 -3.74 -64.60
N VAL A 663 -26.50 -4.24 -63.94
CA VAL A 663 -27.61 -4.99 -64.57
C VAL A 663 -28.41 -4.07 -65.49
N HIS A 664 -28.90 -2.93 -65.01
CA HIS A 664 -29.66 -1.98 -65.84
C HIS A 664 -28.83 -1.42 -67.01
N GLN A 665 -27.52 -1.26 -66.86
CA GLN A 665 -26.63 -0.91 -67.98
C GLN A 665 -26.54 -2.02 -69.04
N ARG A 666 -26.51 -3.30 -68.62
CA ARG A 666 -26.59 -4.45 -69.54
C ARG A 666 -27.96 -4.53 -70.21
N GLU A 667 -29.05 -4.46 -69.45
CA GLU A 667 -30.42 -4.42 -70.00
C GLU A 667 -30.62 -3.28 -71.01
N LEU A 668 -30.12 -2.08 -70.70
CA LEU A 668 -30.15 -0.94 -71.64
C LEU A 668 -29.19 -1.09 -72.83
N ALA A 669 -28.15 -1.91 -72.74
CA ALA A 669 -27.30 -2.27 -73.89
C ALA A 669 -27.99 -3.32 -74.77
N ASP A 670 -28.55 -4.37 -74.16
CA ASP A 670 -29.28 -5.45 -74.82
C ASP A 670 -30.55 -4.93 -75.49
N LEU A 671 -31.30 -4.01 -74.87
CA LEU A 671 -32.44 -3.33 -75.49
C LEU A 671 -32.01 -2.43 -76.66
N ARG A 672 -30.85 -1.76 -76.58
CA ARG A 672 -30.30 -0.98 -77.72
C ARG A 672 -29.87 -1.89 -78.87
N LEU A 673 -29.22 -3.02 -78.58
CA LEU A 673 -28.83 -4.03 -79.57
C LEU A 673 -30.06 -4.70 -80.19
N ALA A 674 -31.08 -5.03 -79.39
CA ALA A 674 -32.36 -5.55 -79.85
C ALA A 674 -33.05 -4.54 -80.77
N ALA A 675 -33.14 -3.26 -80.38
CA ALA A 675 -33.72 -2.19 -81.18
C ALA A 675 -32.93 -1.93 -82.49
N GLN A 676 -31.59 -1.94 -82.45
CA GLN A 676 -30.76 -1.86 -83.65
C GLN A 676 -30.96 -3.08 -84.56
N SER A 677 -31.04 -4.29 -83.99
CA SER A 677 -31.30 -5.51 -84.76
C SER A 677 -32.69 -5.48 -85.41
N ALA A 678 -33.71 -5.03 -84.69
CA ALA A 678 -35.09 -4.88 -85.16
C ALA A 678 -35.18 -3.80 -86.24
N LYS A 679 -34.54 -2.65 -86.04
CA LYS A 679 -34.38 -1.62 -87.08
C LYS A 679 -33.73 -2.21 -88.33
N SER A 680 -32.60 -2.91 -88.21
CA SER A 680 -31.94 -3.52 -89.38
C SER A 680 -32.80 -4.58 -90.06
N LYS A 681 -33.61 -5.34 -89.30
CA LYS A 681 -34.56 -6.33 -89.84
C LYS A 681 -35.70 -5.65 -90.60
N HIS A 682 -36.22 -4.55 -90.06
CA HIS A 682 -37.21 -3.73 -90.76
C HIS A 682 -36.62 -3.06 -92.00
N GLU A 683 -35.40 -2.51 -91.94
CA GLU A 683 -34.69 -1.94 -93.09
C GLU A 683 -34.46 -2.98 -94.19
N ARG A 684 -34.03 -4.22 -93.84
CA ARG A 684 -33.96 -5.34 -94.80
C ARG A 684 -35.33 -5.71 -95.36
N SER A 685 -36.34 -5.89 -94.52
CA SER A 685 -37.71 -6.23 -94.95
C SER A 685 -38.33 -5.15 -95.86
N VAL A 686 -38.02 -3.87 -95.64
CA VAL A 686 -38.40 -2.76 -96.51
C VAL A 686 -37.59 -2.77 -97.81
N GLN A 687 -36.30 -3.09 -97.78
CA GLN A 687 -35.48 -3.27 -98.99
C GLN A 687 -35.95 -4.47 -99.83
N GLU A 688 -36.31 -5.58 -99.20
CA GLU A 688 -36.90 -6.79 -99.79
C GLU A 688 -38.27 -6.49 -100.40
N MET A 689 -39.16 -5.82 -99.66
CA MET A 689 -40.46 -5.36 -100.17
C MET A 689 -40.31 -4.35 -101.33
N LEU A 690 -39.35 -3.43 -101.28
CA LEU A 690 -39.04 -2.53 -102.39
C LEU A 690 -38.39 -3.24 -103.58
N ALA A 691 -37.69 -4.36 -103.36
CA ALA A 691 -37.18 -5.22 -104.43
C ALA A 691 -38.32 -6.01 -105.08
N HIS A 692 -39.23 -6.60 -104.30
CA HIS A 692 -40.45 -7.23 -104.81
C HIS A 692 -41.32 -6.24 -105.58
N PHE A 693 -41.58 -5.03 -105.06
CA PHE A 693 -42.31 -4.00 -105.81
C PHE A 693 -41.59 -3.48 -107.07
N ARG A 694 -40.26 -3.64 -107.19
CA ARG A 694 -39.55 -3.41 -108.45
C ARG A 694 -39.73 -4.58 -109.40
N GLN A 695 -39.56 -5.81 -108.93
CA GLN A 695 -39.77 -7.02 -109.70
C GLN A 695 -41.21 -7.09 -110.24
N GLU A 696 -42.23 -6.86 -109.40
CA GLU A 696 -43.64 -6.79 -109.82
C GLU A 696 -43.87 -5.69 -110.86
N ARG A 697 -43.20 -4.53 -110.74
CA ARG A 697 -43.27 -3.46 -111.75
C ARG A 697 -42.61 -3.87 -113.07
N GLU A 698 -41.43 -4.45 -113.02
CA GLU A 698 -40.70 -4.95 -114.19
C GLU A 698 -41.47 -6.08 -114.87
N GLU A 699 -42.05 -7.01 -114.11
CA GLU A 699 -42.95 -8.05 -114.58
C GLU A 699 -44.22 -7.46 -115.20
N LEU A 700 -44.89 -6.50 -114.57
CA LEU A 700 -46.07 -5.83 -115.14
C LEU A 700 -45.72 -5.01 -116.39
N GLU A 701 -44.57 -4.34 -116.43
CA GLU A 701 -44.08 -3.64 -117.62
C GLU A 701 -43.74 -4.62 -118.75
N ASN A 702 -43.20 -5.80 -118.43
CA ASN A 702 -42.97 -6.88 -119.39
C ASN A 702 -44.29 -7.48 -119.90
N HIS A 703 -45.29 -7.70 -119.04
CA HIS A 703 -46.64 -8.10 -119.47
C HIS A 703 -47.29 -7.03 -120.35
N ILE A 704 -47.13 -5.74 -120.03
CA ILE A 704 -47.62 -4.63 -120.86
C ILE A 704 -46.88 -4.58 -122.21
N GLN A 705 -45.59 -4.92 -122.26
CA GLN A 705 -44.84 -5.05 -123.52
C GLN A 705 -45.29 -6.26 -124.35
N ALA A 706 -45.48 -7.42 -123.72
CA ALA A 706 -46.01 -8.62 -124.37
C ALA A 706 -47.42 -8.37 -124.93
N LEU A 707 -48.34 -7.81 -124.14
CA LEU A 707 -49.69 -7.43 -124.58
C LEU A 707 -49.67 -6.38 -125.70
N LYS A 708 -48.67 -5.48 -125.74
CA LYS A 708 -48.47 -4.55 -126.88
C LYS A 708 -48.04 -5.30 -128.15
N ALA A 709 -47.16 -6.30 -128.04
CA ALA A 709 -46.76 -7.16 -129.17
C ALA A 709 -47.93 -8.02 -129.65
N GLU A 710 -48.61 -8.74 -128.75
CA GLU A 710 -49.82 -9.51 -129.06
C GLU A 710 -50.91 -8.63 -129.67
N LEU A 711 -51.06 -7.36 -129.27
CA LEU A 711 -52.01 -6.42 -129.86
C LEU A 711 -51.58 -5.92 -131.25
N LEU A 712 -50.28 -5.96 -131.59
CA LEU A 712 -49.79 -5.73 -132.95
C LEU A 712 -50.00 -6.96 -133.83
N ASP A 713 -49.80 -8.17 -133.30
CA ASP A 713 -50.03 -9.42 -134.01
C ASP A 713 -51.52 -9.69 -134.22
N ASN A 714 -52.37 -9.44 -133.23
CA ASN A 714 -53.82 -9.45 -133.41
C ASN A 714 -54.27 -8.37 -134.42
N LYS A 715 -53.58 -7.22 -134.52
CA LYS A 715 -53.84 -6.24 -135.59
C LYS A 715 -53.37 -6.70 -136.97
N SER A 716 -52.38 -7.60 -137.07
CA SER A 716 -51.96 -8.18 -138.35
C SER A 716 -52.91 -9.32 -138.76
N LEU A 717 -53.29 -10.18 -137.82
CA LEU A 717 -54.30 -11.23 -137.97
C LEU A 717 -55.67 -10.68 -138.36
N VAL A 718 -56.15 -9.61 -137.70
CA VAL A 718 -57.42 -8.95 -138.07
C VAL A 718 -57.35 -8.32 -139.47
N LYS A 719 -56.16 -7.93 -139.97
CA LYS A 719 -56.01 -7.49 -141.37
C LYS A 719 -56.08 -8.66 -142.36
N SER A 720 -55.42 -9.79 -142.08
CA SER A 720 -55.48 -10.97 -142.96
C SER A 720 -56.87 -11.62 -142.98
N GLU A 721 -57.52 -11.74 -141.83
CA GLU A 721 -58.89 -12.26 -141.75
C GLU A 721 -59.92 -11.33 -142.39
N ARG A 722 -59.77 -10.00 -142.29
CA ARG A 722 -60.59 -9.06 -143.08
C ARG A 722 -60.40 -9.27 -144.58
N GLN A 723 -59.18 -9.50 -145.06
CA GLN A 723 -58.93 -9.82 -146.48
C GLN A 723 -59.51 -11.18 -146.88
N ARG A 724 -59.60 -12.15 -145.97
CA ARG A 724 -60.25 -13.45 -146.22
C ARG A 724 -61.76 -13.32 -146.28
N VAL A 725 -62.37 -12.57 -145.36
CA VAL A 725 -63.81 -12.27 -145.35
C VAL A 725 -64.21 -11.48 -146.60
N GLU A 726 -63.42 -10.50 -147.06
CA GLU A 726 -63.76 -9.73 -148.25
C GLU A 726 -63.73 -10.58 -149.54
N LYS A 727 -62.85 -11.59 -149.62
CA LYS A 727 -62.88 -12.59 -150.71
C LYS A 727 -64.14 -13.44 -150.64
N MET A 728 -64.50 -13.94 -149.45
CA MET A 728 -65.73 -14.73 -149.26
C MET A 728 -66.99 -13.94 -149.59
N LYS A 729 -67.05 -12.62 -149.32
CA LYS A 729 -68.18 -11.78 -149.78
C LYS A 729 -68.32 -11.81 -151.30
N VAL A 730 -67.24 -11.55 -152.03
CA VAL A 730 -67.22 -11.56 -153.51
C VAL A 730 -67.57 -12.94 -154.09
N GLU A 731 -67.36 -14.02 -153.33
CA GLU A 731 -67.84 -15.37 -153.67
C GLU A 731 -69.34 -15.55 -153.38
N CYS A 732 -69.83 -15.05 -152.24
CA CYS A 732 -71.27 -15.04 -151.90
C CYS A 732 -72.11 -14.16 -152.83
N ASP A 733 -71.58 -13.02 -153.29
CA ASP A 733 -72.27 -12.10 -154.20
C ASP A 733 -72.52 -12.79 -155.56
N LYS A 734 -71.51 -13.47 -156.12
CA LYS A 734 -71.64 -14.26 -157.36
C LYS A 734 -72.67 -15.39 -157.23
N LEU A 735 -72.60 -16.17 -156.13
CA LEU A 735 -73.57 -17.22 -155.85
C LEU A 735 -75.00 -16.66 -155.69
N SER A 736 -75.13 -15.42 -155.23
CA SER A 736 -76.41 -14.72 -155.14
C SER A 736 -76.94 -14.31 -156.52
N GLU A 737 -76.07 -13.80 -157.40
CA GLU A 737 -76.38 -13.49 -158.81
C GLU A 737 -76.84 -14.74 -159.57
N GLU A 738 -76.08 -15.84 -159.50
CA GLU A 738 -76.43 -17.15 -160.06
C GLU A 738 -77.78 -17.64 -159.53
N ALA A 739 -78.02 -17.51 -158.22
CA ALA A 739 -79.30 -17.89 -157.61
C ALA A 739 -80.48 -17.01 -158.07
N SER A 740 -80.27 -15.78 -158.54
CA SER A 740 -81.32 -14.97 -159.21
C SER A 740 -81.62 -15.48 -160.61
N HIS A 741 -80.59 -15.76 -161.41
CA HIS A 741 -80.72 -16.29 -162.77
C HIS A 741 -81.60 -17.55 -162.77
N TRP A 742 -81.27 -18.53 -161.93
CA TRP A 742 -82.05 -19.77 -161.80
C TRP A 742 -83.48 -19.55 -161.28
N ARG A 743 -83.73 -18.50 -160.47
CA ARG A 743 -85.09 -18.14 -160.02
C ARG A 743 -85.92 -17.58 -161.17
N GLU A 744 -85.35 -16.68 -161.98
CA GLU A 744 -86.03 -16.03 -163.10
C GLU A 744 -86.42 -17.07 -164.18
N GLU A 745 -85.52 -17.96 -164.57
CA GLU A 745 -85.84 -19.07 -165.48
C GLU A 745 -86.98 -19.95 -164.94
N ASN A 746 -86.96 -20.28 -163.64
CA ASN A 746 -87.99 -21.11 -162.99
C ASN A 746 -89.39 -20.46 -163.06
N THR A 747 -89.48 -19.13 -162.95
CA THR A 747 -90.77 -18.44 -163.12
C THR A 747 -91.30 -18.52 -164.57
N THR A 748 -90.44 -18.39 -165.58
CA THR A 748 -90.88 -18.51 -166.98
C THR A 748 -91.39 -19.91 -167.32
N LEU A 749 -90.85 -20.95 -166.69
CA LEU A 749 -91.32 -22.34 -166.83
C LEU A 749 -92.68 -22.56 -166.15
N ARG A 750 -92.90 -21.98 -164.95
CA ARG A 750 -94.19 -22.07 -164.24
C ARG A 750 -95.34 -21.44 -165.03
N SER A 751 -95.13 -20.28 -165.65
CA SER A 751 -96.14 -19.63 -166.48
C SER A 751 -96.54 -20.48 -167.71
N LYS A 752 -95.58 -21.20 -168.31
CA LYS A 752 -95.84 -22.14 -169.41
C LYS A 752 -96.66 -23.36 -168.94
N TYR A 753 -96.40 -23.86 -167.73
CA TYR A 753 -97.16 -24.96 -167.13
C TYR A 753 -98.62 -24.57 -166.82
N GLN A 754 -98.86 -23.38 -166.27
CA GLN A 754 -100.21 -22.92 -165.90
C GLN A 754 -101.17 -22.82 -167.10
N LEU A 755 -100.68 -22.40 -168.28
CA LEU A 755 -101.47 -22.36 -169.51
C LEU A 755 -101.94 -23.75 -169.96
N ALA A 756 -101.12 -24.79 -169.76
CA ALA A 756 -101.47 -26.17 -170.13
C ALA A 756 -102.55 -26.77 -169.21
N VAL A 757 -102.62 -26.34 -167.95
CA VAL A 757 -103.65 -26.78 -167.00
C VAL A 757 -105.02 -26.22 -167.37
N GLN A 758 -105.10 -24.92 -167.71
CA GLN A 758 -106.38 -24.27 -168.06
C GLN A 758 -107.06 -24.92 -169.28
N ASP A 759 -106.28 -25.36 -170.28
CA ASP A 759 -106.79 -26.05 -171.45
C ASP A 759 -107.27 -27.50 -171.14
N ALA A 760 -106.88 -28.09 -170.00
CA ALA A 760 -107.41 -29.38 -169.53
C ALA A 760 -108.77 -29.23 -168.82
N ASP A 761 -108.89 -28.27 -167.90
CA ASP A 761 -110.11 -28.01 -167.11
C ASP A 761 -111.35 -27.75 -167.99
N GLU A 762 -111.17 -27.13 -169.16
CA GLU A 762 -112.27 -26.92 -170.11
C GLU A 762 -112.77 -28.22 -170.75
N LYS A 763 -111.94 -29.25 -170.88
CA LYS A 763 -112.32 -30.53 -171.50
C LYS A 763 -113.11 -31.39 -170.53
N GLU A 764 -112.73 -31.39 -169.24
CA GLU A 764 -113.45 -32.08 -168.16
C GLU A 764 -114.89 -31.56 -167.96
N LYS A 765 -115.08 -30.23 -168.02
CA LYS A 765 -116.41 -29.57 -167.94
C LYS A 765 -117.37 -29.99 -169.07
N ARG A 766 -116.84 -30.47 -170.20
CA ARG A 766 -117.66 -31.02 -171.30
C ARG A 766 -118.08 -32.47 -171.02
N ALA A 767 -117.18 -33.28 -170.44
CA ALA A 767 -117.45 -34.70 -170.13
C ALA A 767 -118.53 -34.90 -169.04
N THR A 768 -118.44 -34.16 -167.93
CA THR A 768 -119.39 -34.27 -166.81
C THR A 768 -120.85 -33.97 -167.19
N SER A 769 -121.07 -33.13 -168.21
CA SER A 769 -122.41 -32.84 -168.75
C SER A 769 -123.06 -34.05 -169.44
N ALA A 770 -122.27 -34.94 -170.05
CA ALA A 770 -122.77 -36.15 -170.70
C ALA A 770 -123.09 -37.24 -169.67
N GLU A 771 -122.26 -37.38 -168.64
CA GLU A 771 -122.38 -38.43 -167.62
C GLU A 771 -123.68 -38.35 -166.81
N GLN A 772 -124.18 -37.13 -166.57
CA GLN A 772 -125.49 -36.90 -165.95
C GLN A 772 -126.68 -37.49 -166.73
N THR A 773 -126.54 -37.72 -168.04
CA THR A 773 -127.59 -38.36 -168.85
C THR A 773 -127.65 -39.87 -168.64
N LEU A 774 -126.52 -40.51 -168.37
CA LEU A 774 -126.41 -41.96 -168.13
C LEU A 774 -127.00 -42.39 -166.78
N ASN A 775 -126.87 -41.57 -165.74
CA ASN A 775 -127.37 -41.90 -164.40
C ASN A 775 -128.90 -42.08 -164.37
N ARG A 776 -129.65 -41.27 -165.15
CA ARG A 776 -131.12 -41.40 -165.25
C ARG A 776 -131.58 -42.74 -165.85
N LEU A 777 -130.74 -43.39 -166.67
CA LEU A 777 -131.01 -44.76 -167.14
C LEU A 777 -130.65 -45.79 -166.08
N ARG A 778 -129.53 -45.58 -165.36
CA ARG A 778 -129.03 -46.47 -164.30
C ARG A 778 -130.02 -46.62 -163.14
N GLU A 779 -130.66 -45.53 -162.72
CA GLU A 779 -131.69 -45.51 -161.66
C GLU A 779 -132.87 -46.48 -161.95
N THR A 780 -133.30 -46.58 -163.21
CA THR A 780 -134.40 -47.50 -163.59
C THR A 780 -134.03 -48.97 -163.38
N ASN A 781 -132.75 -49.31 -163.59
CA ASN A 781 -132.25 -50.68 -163.51
C ASN A 781 -132.08 -51.15 -162.06
N GLN A 782 -131.69 -50.24 -161.15
CA GLN A 782 -131.55 -50.52 -159.72
C GLN A 782 -132.85 -51.07 -159.10
N SER A 783 -134.01 -50.55 -159.54
CA SER A 783 -135.34 -50.97 -159.07
C SER A 783 -135.71 -52.44 -159.35
N LEU A 784 -134.96 -53.11 -160.22
CA LEU A 784 -135.10 -54.54 -160.51
C LEU A 784 -134.21 -55.42 -159.60
N GLN A 785 -133.21 -54.84 -158.96
CA GLN A 785 -132.11 -55.56 -158.31
C GLN A 785 -132.34 -55.79 -156.81
N ASP A 786 -132.95 -54.85 -156.09
CA ASP A 786 -133.28 -54.96 -154.65
C ASP A 786 -134.26 -56.11 -154.33
N ARG A 787 -134.81 -56.75 -155.38
CA ARG A 787 -135.73 -57.88 -155.33
C ARG A 787 -135.05 -59.25 -155.24
N LEU A 788 -133.71 -59.29 -155.27
CA LEU A 788 -132.89 -60.51 -155.16
C LEU A 788 -132.21 -60.68 -153.79
N SER A 789 -131.78 -59.59 -153.16
CA SER A 789 -130.88 -59.59 -151.99
C SER A 789 -131.53 -60.01 -150.67
N SER A 790 -132.84 -60.27 -150.63
CA SER A 790 -133.56 -60.76 -149.44
C SER A 790 -133.34 -62.25 -149.13
N LEU A 791 -132.44 -62.93 -149.86
CA LEU A 791 -132.22 -64.39 -149.81
C LEU A 791 -130.88 -64.83 -149.21
N GLU A 792 -129.99 -63.91 -148.83
CA GLU A 792 -128.57 -64.24 -148.56
C GLU A 792 -128.14 -64.23 -147.08
N THR A 793 -128.93 -63.66 -146.16
CA THR A 793 -128.46 -63.23 -144.82
C THR A 793 -128.43 -64.30 -143.71
N GLU A 794 -128.19 -65.58 -144.01
CA GLU A 794 -128.39 -66.70 -143.05
C GLU A 794 -127.09 -67.43 -142.58
N GLN A 795 -125.87 -66.89 -142.77
CA GLN A 795 -124.61 -67.69 -142.73
C GLN A 795 -123.45 -67.32 -141.75
N GLU A 796 -123.50 -66.26 -140.92
CA GLU A 796 -122.27 -65.58 -140.41
C GLU A 796 -121.51 -66.07 -139.13
N THR A 797 -121.84 -67.16 -138.45
CA THR A 797 -121.75 -67.22 -136.95
C THR A 797 -120.50 -67.74 -136.18
N ILE A 798 -119.30 -68.00 -136.75
CA ILE A 798 -118.41 -69.09 -136.20
C ILE A 798 -117.08 -68.79 -135.41
N LEU A 799 -116.33 -67.67 -135.57
CA LEU A 799 -114.83 -67.77 -135.57
C LEU A 799 -113.88 -67.23 -134.44
N GLY A 800 -114.28 -66.75 -133.25
CA GLY A 800 -113.32 -66.10 -132.29
C GLY A 800 -112.89 -66.89 -131.03
N ALA A 801 -111.58 -67.07 -130.73
CA ALA A 801 -111.15 -67.84 -129.53
C ALA A 801 -109.73 -67.67 -128.87
N ILE A 802 -108.62 -67.31 -129.55
CA ILE A 802 -107.31 -68.01 -129.30
C ILE A 802 -106.27 -67.36 -128.33
N GLU A 803 -106.17 -66.04 -128.19
CA GLU A 803 -104.89 -65.30 -128.02
C GLU A 803 -104.10 -65.35 -126.67
N LEU A 804 -104.13 -66.42 -125.85
CA LEU A 804 -103.89 -66.30 -124.39
C LEU A 804 -102.53 -66.75 -123.73
N GLU A 805 -101.61 -67.48 -124.38
CA GLU A 805 -100.67 -68.35 -123.61
C GLU A 805 -99.24 -67.85 -123.24
N ILE A 806 -98.71 -66.74 -123.78
CA ILE A 806 -97.23 -66.58 -123.92
C ILE A 806 -96.43 -66.06 -122.68
N ASN A 807 -97.07 -65.48 -121.66
CA ASN A 807 -96.42 -64.51 -120.74
C ASN A 807 -95.51 -65.03 -119.58
N SER A 808 -94.99 -66.26 -119.58
CA SER A 808 -94.68 -66.96 -118.30
C SER A 808 -93.20 -67.29 -117.92
N ALA A 809 -92.16 -66.93 -118.67
CA ALA A 809 -90.94 -67.77 -118.70
C ALA A 809 -89.61 -67.34 -118.00
N CYS A 810 -89.31 -66.06 -117.73
CA CYS A 810 -87.89 -65.59 -117.70
C CYS A 810 -87.35 -64.96 -116.37
N GLN A 811 -87.33 -65.66 -115.22
CA GLN A 811 -87.16 -64.99 -113.91
C GLN A 811 -86.10 -65.55 -112.89
N LEU A 812 -85.09 -66.35 -113.28
CA LEU A 812 -84.62 -67.46 -112.40
C LEU A 812 -83.14 -67.62 -111.91
N LEU A 813 -82.12 -66.76 -112.18
CA LEU A 813 -80.69 -67.11 -111.85
C LEU A 813 -79.81 -65.96 -111.29
N SER A 814 -78.82 -66.31 -110.43
CA SER A 814 -77.78 -65.43 -109.83
C SER A 814 -76.65 -66.19 -109.08
N MET A 815 -75.56 -65.50 -108.70
CA MET A 815 -74.57 -65.74 -107.60
C MET A 815 -73.12 -66.26 -107.87
N ASP A 816 -72.23 -65.85 -106.94
CA ASP A 816 -70.84 -66.27 -106.60
C ASP A 816 -69.67 -65.97 -107.58
N PHE A 817 -68.41 -65.78 -107.12
CA PHE A 817 -67.76 -66.16 -105.85
C PHE A 817 -66.93 -65.06 -105.14
N MET A 818 -66.75 -65.25 -103.82
CA MET A 818 -65.65 -64.72 -102.99
C MET A 818 -64.97 -65.88 -102.23
N GLU A 819 -63.75 -65.63 -101.72
CA GLU A 819 -62.97 -66.41 -100.72
C GLU A 819 -61.71 -67.23 -101.14
N LYS A 820 -60.80 -67.35 -100.15
CA LYS A 820 -59.79 -68.42 -99.94
C LYS A 820 -58.56 -68.49 -100.86
N PHE A 821 -57.71 -67.48 -100.72
CA PHE A 821 -56.25 -67.71 -100.65
C PHE A 821 -55.91 -68.62 -99.44
N LYS A 822 -55.43 -69.87 -99.63
CA LYS A 822 -54.55 -70.56 -98.66
C LYS A 822 -53.98 -71.92 -99.14
N ALA A 823 -52.77 -72.20 -98.62
CA ALA A 823 -52.09 -73.50 -98.46
C ALA A 823 -51.50 -74.20 -99.71
N MET A 824 -50.18 -73.99 -99.96
CA MET A 824 -49.09 -74.98 -100.13
C MET A 824 -47.78 -74.26 -100.59
N SER A 825 -46.60 -74.89 -100.71
CA SER A 825 -45.72 -75.37 -99.62
C SER A 825 -44.31 -75.74 -100.15
N VAL A 826 -43.23 -75.33 -99.44
CA VAL A 826 -41.82 -75.84 -99.54
C VAL A 826 -41.09 -75.52 -100.88
N ALA A 827 -39.80 -75.16 -100.99
CA ALA A 827 -38.67 -74.83 -100.08
C ALA A 827 -38.05 -73.46 -100.53
N SER A 828 -37.04 -72.79 -99.91
CA SER A 828 -35.89 -73.25 -99.11
C SER A 828 -35.24 -72.16 -98.20
N HIS A 829 -35.25 -72.40 -96.88
CA HIS A 829 -34.25 -72.10 -95.82
C HIS A 829 -33.65 -70.69 -95.55
N LEU A 830 -34.04 -70.09 -94.39
CA LEU A 830 -33.24 -69.37 -93.33
C LEU A 830 -32.29 -68.17 -93.69
N ARG A 831 -32.10 -67.10 -92.87
CA ARG A 831 -32.47 -66.79 -91.46
C ARG A 831 -32.58 -65.26 -91.17
N ASN A 832 -33.27 -64.91 -90.07
CA ASN A 832 -33.53 -63.59 -89.46
C ASN A 832 -32.26 -62.84 -88.89
N ASP A 833 -32.27 -61.66 -88.23
CA ASP A 833 -33.35 -60.89 -87.54
C ASP A 833 -33.04 -59.39 -87.23
N PRO A 834 -34.02 -58.44 -87.23
CA PRO A 834 -33.85 -57.05 -86.75
C PRO A 834 -33.65 -56.85 -85.23
N HIS A 835 -34.05 -57.79 -84.37
CA HIS A 835 -33.99 -57.62 -82.90
C HIS A 835 -32.59 -57.38 -82.34
N TYR A 836 -31.53 -57.68 -83.11
CA TYR A 836 -30.12 -57.46 -82.74
C TYR A 836 -29.82 -56.00 -82.35
N TRP A 837 -30.36 -55.03 -83.08
CA TRP A 837 -30.02 -53.60 -82.91
C TRP A 837 -30.50 -53.02 -81.56
N LEU A 838 -31.57 -53.60 -80.99
CA LEU A 838 -32.12 -53.19 -79.69
C LEU A 838 -31.27 -53.69 -78.50
N ALA A 839 -30.42 -54.69 -78.69
CA ALA A 839 -29.51 -55.18 -77.66
C ALA A 839 -28.28 -54.27 -77.48
N GLU A 840 -27.79 -53.66 -78.56
CA GLU A 840 -26.56 -52.87 -78.57
C GLU A 840 -26.71 -51.50 -77.87
N THR A 841 -27.90 -50.91 -77.90
CA THR A 841 -28.21 -49.67 -77.18
C THR A 841 -28.33 -49.90 -75.66
N LYS A 842 -28.87 -51.07 -75.26
CA LYS A 842 -29.01 -51.49 -73.86
C LYS A 842 -27.66 -51.64 -73.16
N THR A 843 -26.67 -52.28 -73.81
CA THR A 843 -25.33 -52.49 -73.22
C THR A 843 -24.56 -51.17 -73.06
N LYS A 844 -24.68 -50.23 -74.01
CA LYS A 844 -24.02 -48.91 -73.92
C LYS A 844 -24.51 -48.07 -72.73
N LEU A 845 -25.82 -48.13 -72.41
CA LEU A 845 -26.36 -47.48 -71.21
C LEU A 845 -25.91 -48.18 -69.91
N GLN A 846 -25.83 -49.51 -69.88
CA GLN A 846 -25.33 -50.24 -68.71
C GLN A 846 -23.88 -49.85 -68.36
N TRP A 847 -23.03 -49.59 -69.36
CA TRP A 847 -21.64 -49.18 -69.14
C TRP A 847 -21.53 -47.81 -68.45
N LEU A 848 -22.27 -46.80 -68.91
CA LEU A 848 -22.27 -45.46 -68.29
C LEU A 848 -22.75 -45.49 -66.83
N CYS A 849 -23.77 -46.31 -66.53
CA CYS A 849 -24.22 -46.52 -65.15
C CYS A 849 -23.18 -47.21 -64.25
N GLN A 850 -22.18 -47.89 -64.82
CA GLN A 850 -21.11 -48.55 -64.07
C GLN A 850 -19.92 -47.59 -63.82
N GLU A 851 -19.51 -46.79 -64.80
CA GLU A 851 -18.44 -45.79 -64.65
C GLU A 851 -18.80 -44.72 -63.58
N VAL A 852 -20.06 -44.32 -63.48
CA VAL A 852 -20.56 -43.43 -62.41
C VAL A 852 -20.42 -44.09 -61.02
N LYS A 853 -20.75 -45.38 -60.89
CA LYS A 853 -20.58 -46.13 -59.62
C LYS A 853 -19.11 -46.26 -59.24
N GLU A 854 -18.22 -46.48 -60.21
CA GLU A 854 -16.79 -46.55 -59.97
C GLU A 854 -16.21 -45.21 -59.48
N ARG A 855 -16.55 -44.08 -60.12
CA ARG A 855 -16.13 -42.76 -59.61
C ARG A 855 -16.62 -42.51 -58.18
N GLN A 856 -17.88 -42.82 -57.89
CA GLN A 856 -18.43 -42.70 -56.54
C GLN A 856 -17.74 -43.66 -55.53
N GLY A 857 -17.28 -44.83 -55.99
CA GLY A 857 -16.44 -45.75 -55.21
C GLY A 857 -15.04 -45.20 -54.91
N ARG A 858 -14.39 -44.58 -55.90
CA ARG A 858 -13.06 -43.93 -55.75
C ARG A 858 -13.14 -42.74 -54.79
N GLU A 859 -14.20 -41.93 -54.85
CA GLU A 859 -14.43 -40.82 -53.92
C GLU A 859 -14.61 -41.27 -52.46
N ARG A 860 -15.42 -42.33 -52.22
CA ARG A 860 -15.60 -42.90 -50.87
C ARG A 860 -14.27 -43.35 -50.25
N LYS A 861 -13.36 -43.94 -51.04
CA LYS A 861 -12.03 -44.34 -50.57
C LYS A 861 -11.18 -43.13 -50.14
N MET A 862 -11.17 -42.06 -50.93
CA MET A 862 -10.45 -40.82 -50.56
C MET A 862 -11.02 -40.18 -49.29
N ARG A 863 -12.35 -40.15 -49.13
CA ARG A 863 -13.00 -39.69 -47.88
C ARG A 863 -12.62 -40.59 -46.69
N GLY A 864 -12.54 -41.90 -46.89
CA GLY A 864 -12.06 -42.86 -45.89
C GLY A 864 -10.62 -42.60 -45.43
N HIS A 865 -9.69 -42.32 -46.34
CA HIS A 865 -8.31 -41.98 -45.96
C HIS A 865 -8.22 -40.65 -45.19
N VAL A 866 -8.99 -39.62 -45.58
CA VAL A 866 -9.03 -38.35 -44.83
C VAL A 866 -9.66 -38.52 -43.44
N GLN A 867 -10.64 -39.43 -43.30
CA GLN A 867 -11.22 -39.82 -42.02
C GLN A 867 -10.16 -40.54 -41.14
N GLN A 868 -9.47 -41.53 -41.70
CA GLN A 868 -8.42 -42.31 -41.03
C GLN A 868 -7.26 -41.43 -40.51
N CYS A 869 -6.77 -40.48 -41.31
CA CYS A 869 -5.73 -39.55 -40.86
C CYS A 869 -6.20 -38.63 -39.72
N ARG A 870 -7.50 -38.29 -39.66
CA ARG A 870 -8.09 -37.52 -38.54
C ARG A 870 -8.27 -38.36 -37.28
N GLU A 871 -8.45 -39.67 -37.42
CA GLU A 871 -8.54 -40.62 -36.30
C GLU A 871 -7.15 -40.88 -35.70
N GLN A 872 -6.13 -41.12 -36.53
CA GLN A 872 -4.73 -41.21 -36.10
C GLN A 872 -4.24 -39.95 -35.35
N LEU A 873 -4.65 -38.75 -35.79
CA LEU A 873 -4.32 -37.50 -35.08
C LEU A 873 -5.05 -37.34 -33.75
N LYS A 874 -6.20 -38.00 -33.53
CA LYS A 874 -6.85 -38.08 -32.22
C LYS A 874 -6.15 -39.08 -31.31
N GLU A 875 -5.78 -40.24 -31.85
CA GLU A 875 -5.03 -41.28 -31.11
C GLU A 875 -3.70 -40.72 -30.58
N LEU A 876 -2.93 -40.02 -31.42
CA LEU A 876 -1.68 -39.34 -31.02
C LEU A 876 -1.88 -38.17 -30.05
N LYS A 877 -3.08 -37.59 -29.98
CA LYS A 877 -3.42 -36.60 -28.95
C LYS A 877 -3.70 -37.30 -27.63
N LEU A 878 -4.56 -38.31 -27.64
CA LEU A 878 -4.94 -39.09 -26.47
C LEU A 878 -3.75 -39.82 -25.85
N SER A 879 -2.80 -40.34 -26.66
CA SER A 879 -1.58 -40.95 -26.12
C SER A 879 -0.76 -39.93 -25.32
N LYS A 880 -0.54 -38.72 -25.85
CA LYS A 880 0.16 -37.64 -25.13
C LYS A 880 -0.59 -37.12 -23.91
N GLU A 881 -1.92 -37.10 -23.94
CA GLU A 881 -2.71 -36.76 -22.76
C GLU A 881 -2.54 -37.83 -21.66
N SER A 882 -2.55 -39.12 -22.02
CA SER A 882 -2.27 -40.22 -21.09
C SER A 882 -0.81 -40.24 -20.58
N GLU A 883 0.17 -39.92 -21.43
CA GLU A 883 1.58 -39.78 -21.02
C GLU A 883 1.72 -38.70 -19.94
N GLN A 884 1.11 -37.53 -20.13
CA GLN A 884 1.09 -36.47 -19.11
C GLN A 884 0.38 -36.90 -17.82
N GLU A 885 -0.68 -37.70 -17.90
CA GLU A 885 -1.36 -38.22 -16.71
C GLU A 885 -0.52 -39.25 -15.96
N THR A 886 0.22 -40.13 -16.65
CA THR A 886 1.19 -41.03 -15.98
C THR A 886 2.31 -40.26 -15.28
N LEU A 887 2.81 -39.16 -15.87
CA LEU A 887 3.81 -38.30 -15.24
C LEU A 887 3.25 -37.56 -14.01
N ARG A 888 2.00 -37.07 -14.07
CA ARG A 888 1.30 -36.50 -12.89
C ARG A 888 1.13 -37.53 -11.78
N GLN A 889 0.76 -38.77 -12.11
CA GLN A 889 0.63 -39.87 -11.14
C GLN A 889 1.98 -40.26 -10.52
N GLN A 890 3.08 -40.20 -11.27
CA GLN A 890 4.43 -40.42 -10.72
C GLN A 890 4.83 -39.32 -9.72
N ILE A 891 4.57 -38.05 -10.04
CA ILE A 891 4.79 -36.92 -9.12
C ILE A 891 3.95 -37.10 -7.85
N GLN A 892 2.65 -37.35 -7.98
CA GLN A 892 1.74 -37.55 -6.85
C GLN A 892 2.15 -38.74 -5.95
N LYS A 893 2.69 -39.81 -6.55
CA LYS A 893 3.23 -40.94 -5.79
C LYS A 893 4.48 -40.57 -4.99
N HIS A 894 5.37 -39.73 -5.54
CA HIS A 894 6.54 -39.25 -4.81
C HIS A 894 6.15 -38.27 -3.68
N GLU A 895 5.12 -37.45 -3.89
CA GLU A 895 4.54 -36.61 -2.82
C GLU A 895 3.98 -37.47 -1.68
N GLN A 896 3.21 -38.52 -1.99
CA GLN A 896 2.67 -39.46 -1.00
C GLN A 896 3.78 -40.19 -0.21
N GLN A 897 4.85 -40.63 -0.88
CA GLN A 897 6.01 -41.26 -0.23
C GLN A 897 6.75 -40.29 0.72
N LEU A 898 6.78 -38.99 0.37
CA LEU A 898 7.37 -37.95 1.23
C LEU A 898 6.52 -37.71 2.48
N GLU A 899 5.19 -37.64 2.32
CA GLU A 899 4.27 -37.53 3.46
C GLU A 899 4.32 -38.76 4.37
N GLU A 900 4.41 -39.97 3.81
CA GLU A 900 4.52 -41.21 4.60
C GLU A 900 5.78 -41.22 5.48
N ALA A 901 6.94 -40.86 4.91
CA ALA A 901 8.17 -40.71 5.68
C ALA A 901 8.09 -39.63 6.77
N GLN A 902 7.36 -38.53 6.52
CA GLN A 902 7.11 -37.49 7.54
C GLN A 902 6.20 -38.01 8.67
N ARG A 903 5.13 -38.75 8.33
CA ARG A 903 4.23 -39.37 9.31
C ARG A 903 4.96 -40.38 10.18
N GLU A 904 5.77 -41.27 9.60
CA GLU A 904 6.59 -42.24 10.35
C GLU A 904 7.58 -41.58 11.32
N ASN A 905 8.22 -40.48 10.91
CA ASN A 905 9.14 -39.73 11.76
C ASN A 905 8.44 -39.12 12.98
N ASN A 906 7.26 -38.52 12.79
CA ASN A 906 6.44 -38.00 13.88
C ASN A 906 6.00 -39.11 14.85
N ASP A 907 5.60 -40.26 14.32
CA ASP A 907 5.20 -41.45 15.08
C ASP A 907 6.34 -42.01 15.94
N LEU A 908 7.59 -41.93 15.46
CA LEU A 908 8.79 -42.33 16.20
C LEU A 908 9.14 -41.33 17.31
N GLN A 909 8.91 -40.03 17.10
CA GLN A 909 9.11 -38.99 18.13
C GLN A 909 8.10 -39.13 19.28
N GLU A 910 6.82 -39.33 18.97
CA GLU A 910 5.76 -39.58 19.96
C GLU A 910 6.03 -40.87 20.77
N LYS A 911 6.56 -41.92 20.12
CA LYS A 911 7.04 -43.16 20.79
C LYS A 911 8.32 -42.95 21.60
N SER A 912 9.09 -41.88 21.39
CA SER A 912 10.16 -41.49 22.32
C SER A 912 9.57 -40.88 23.57
N ARG A 913 8.76 -39.80 23.44
CA ARG A 913 8.24 -39.04 24.58
C ARG A 913 7.51 -39.92 25.60
N ARG A 914 6.74 -40.93 25.14
CA ARG A 914 6.05 -41.88 26.04
C ARG A 914 7.00 -42.76 26.86
N ARG A 915 8.16 -43.14 26.33
CA ARG A 915 9.18 -43.89 27.09
C ARG A 915 9.89 -43.01 28.12
N ASP A 916 10.04 -41.71 27.81
CA ASP A 916 10.57 -40.72 28.75
C ASP A 916 9.56 -40.44 29.89
N GLU A 917 8.26 -40.36 29.58
CA GLU A 917 7.14 -40.30 30.53
C GLU A 917 7.09 -41.54 31.45
N GLU A 918 7.21 -42.75 30.88
CA GLU A 918 7.29 -44.01 31.64
C GLU A 918 8.52 -44.06 32.57
N MET A 919 9.68 -43.59 32.10
CA MET A 919 10.91 -43.54 32.90
C MET A 919 10.77 -42.60 34.11
N TRP A 920 10.09 -41.45 33.94
CA TRP A 920 9.84 -40.49 35.01
C TRP A 920 8.98 -41.09 36.12
N LEU A 921 7.89 -41.80 35.76
CA LEU A 921 7.01 -42.48 36.71
C LEU A 921 7.74 -43.60 37.50
N LEU A 922 8.70 -44.27 36.89
CA LEU A 922 9.54 -45.27 37.56
C LEU A 922 10.51 -44.65 38.56
N GLN A 923 11.03 -43.44 38.32
CA GLN A 923 11.93 -42.73 39.25
C GLN A 923 11.20 -42.25 40.51
N ASP A 924 10.01 -41.65 40.35
CA ASP A 924 9.19 -41.19 41.50
C ASP A 924 8.85 -42.36 42.44
N ARG A 925 8.51 -43.52 41.86
CA ARG A 925 8.19 -44.73 42.59
C ARG A 925 9.36 -45.30 43.42
N ILE A 926 10.61 -45.03 43.05
CA ILE A 926 11.79 -45.43 43.82
C ILE A 926 11.94 -44.54 45.07
N MET A 927 11.74 -43.23 44.95
CA MET A 927 11.89 -42.30 46.08
C MET A 927 10.90 -42.58 47.22
N ASP A 928 9.67 -42.96 46.88
CA ASP A 928 8.66 -43.38 47.87
C ASP A 928 9.11 -44.60 48.70
N LEU A 929 9.74 -45.58 48.05
CA LEU A 929 10.25 -46.79 48.72
C LEU A 929 11.41 -46.47 49.68
N GLU A 930 12.32 -45.56 49.30
CA GLU A 930 13.38 -45.11 50.21
C GLU A 930 12.86 -44.28 51.39
N ARG A 931 11.67 -43.68 51.27
CA ARG A 931 11.04 -42.89 52.34
C ARG A 931 10.58 -43.79 53.48
N ILE A 932 9.98 -44.93 53.13
CA ILE A 932 9.47 -45.93 54.09
C ILE A 932 10.61 -46.58 54.88
N GLY A 933 11.76 -46.85 54.23
CA GLY A 933 12.90 -47.51 54.88
C GLY A 933 13.58 -46.73 56.03
N ARG A 934 13.38 -45.42 56.12
CA ARG A 934 14.06 -44.55 57.11
C ARG A 934 13.36 -44.47 58.47
N ALA A 935 12.18 -45.08 58.65
CA ALA A 935 11.35 -44.95 59.84
C ALA A 935 11.66 -45.95 60.99
N SER A 936 12.85 -46.57 61.07
CA SER A 936 13.12 -47.64 62.06
C SER A 936 14.58 -47.85 62.48
N ARG A 937 15.08 -47.02 63.43
CA ARG A 937 15.87 -47.44 64.61
C ARG A 937 16.25 -46.29 65.57
N VAL A 938 16.40 -46.64 66.85
CA VAL A 938 16.95 -45.82 67.96
C VAL A 938 17.91 -46.72 68.77
N GLY A 939 19.00 -46.18 69.33
CA GLY A 939 20.02 -46.89 70.14
C GLY A 939 20.06 -46.42 71.61
N PRO A 940 21.23 -46.36 72.32
CA PRO A 940 22.56 -46.85 71.87
C PRO A 940 23.49 -47.75 72.75
N PRO A 941 23.51 -47.84 74.11
CA PRO A 941 24.76 -47.47 74.81
C PRO A 941 25.43 -48.52 75.72
N SER A 942 26.76 -48.43 75.87
CA SER A 942 27.52 -48.83 77.09
C SER A 942 28.87 -48.08 77.20
N TYR A 943 29.55 -48.16 78.36
CA TYR A 943 30.63 -47.24 78.80
C TYR A 943 31.92 -47.94 79.34
N LYS A 944 32.80 -47.19 80.04
CA LYS A 944 34.26 -47.38 80.22
C LYS A 944 34.76 -48.07 81.52
N GLU A 945 35.85 -48.84 81.37
CA GLU A 945 37.14 -48.91 82.12
C GLU A 945 37.31 -49.19 83.65
N VAL A 946 38.29 -50.09 83.91
CA VAL A 946 39.28 -50.19 85.03
C VAL A 946 38.87 -50.64 86.45
N GLN A 947 39.42 -51.80 86.86
CA GLN A 947 40.06 -52.02 88.18
C GLN A 947 41.03 -53.23 88.15
N GLY A 948 41.94 -53.32 89.14
CA GLY A 948 42.86 -54.45 89.37
C GLY A 948 43.11 -54.63 90.88
N GLU A 949 43.72 -55.71 91.37
CA GLU A 949 44.39 -56.81 90.64
C GLU A 949 43.94 -58.19 91.17
N HIS A 950 44.14 -59.23 90.34
CA HIS A 950 43.91 -60.66 90.66
C HIS A 950 42.55 -61.05 91.26
N THR A 951 41.49 -60.57 90.58
CA THR A 951 40.30 -61.37 90.22
C THR A 951 39.42 -61.93 91.34
N GLU A 952 38.82 -61.06 92.17
CA GLU A 952 37.38 -61.16 92.54
C GLU A 952 36.63 -59.91 93.15
N PRO A 953 37.17 -58.67 93.31
CA PRO A 953 36.75 -57.83 94.45
C PRO A 953 36.10 -56.46 94.10
N LEU A 954 35.84 -55.66 95.16
CA LEU A 954 35.66 -54.18 95.19
C LEU A 954 34.44 -53.49 94.53
N LEU A 955 33.58 -54.20 93.79
CA LEU A 955 32.52 -53.55 92.97
C LEU A 955 31.36 -52.82 93.71
N ARG A 956 31.30 -52.81 95.05
CA ARG A 956 30.10 -52.31 95.80
C ARG A 956 30.28 -51.07 96.67
N GLU A 957 31.51 -50.69 97.05
CA GLU A 957 31.74 -49.53 97.93
C GLU A 957 32.27 -48.30 97.17
N ALA A 958 32.97 -48.51 96.05
CA ALA A 958 33.50 -47.44 95.21
C ALA A 958 32.40 -46.48 94.68
N GLN A 959 31.21 -47.01 94.34
CA GLN A 959 30.10 -46.20 93.82
C GLN A 959 29.61 -45.14 94.82
N ASN A 960 29.57 -45.46 96.11
CA ASN A 960 29.06 -44.56 97.16
C ASN A 960 30.07 -43.48 97.57
N HIS A 961 31.36 -43.69 97.35
CA HIS A 961 32.37 -42.65 97.53
C HIS A 961 32.53 -41.79 96.26
N SER A 962 32.52 -42.42 95.08
CA SER A 962 32.60 -41.75 93.79
C SER A 962 31.44 -40.78 93.55
N THR A 963 30.19 -41.19 93.82
CA THR A 963 29.02 -40.28 93.71
C THR A 963 29.08 -39.11 94.69
N ARG A 964 29.67 -39.29 95.88
CA ARG A 964 29.80 -38.22 96.87
C ARG A 964 30.87 -37.21 96.49
N MET A 965 32.07 -37.67 96.13
CA MET A 965 33.12 -36.80 95.60
C MET A 965 32.71 -36.11 94.29
N ALA A 966 31.92 -36.77 93.43
CA ALA A 966 31.39 -36.15 92.22
C ALA A 966 30.37 -35.03 92.49
N LEU A 967 29.65 -35.08 93.61
CA LEU A 967 28.75 -33.99 94.03
C LEU A 967 29.53 -32.85 94.70
N ASP A 968 30.49 -33.16 95.59
CA ASP A 968 31.34 -32.15 96.22
C ASP A 968 32.16 -31.36 95.16
N HIS A 969 32.67 -32.05 94.11
CA HIS A 969 33.32 -31.42 92.94
C HIS A 969 32.36 -30.71 91.96
N LEU A 970 31.04 -30.82 92.14
CA LEU A 970 30.06 -30.02 91.39
C LEU A 970 29.65 -28.75 92.15
N GLU A 971 29.66 -28.77 93.49
CA GLU A 971 29.42 -27.59 94.32
C GLU A 971 30.65 -26.67 94.44
N SER A 972 31.87 -27.19 94.23
CA SER A 972 33.12 -26.43 94.36
C SER A 972 33.59 -25.67 93.10
N VAL A 973 32.76 -25.49 92.07
CA VAL A 973 33.19 -24.94 90.75
C VAL A 973 32.39 -23.68 90.36
N PRO A 974 32.96 -22.47 90.55
CA PRO A 974 32.33 -21.21 90.12
C PRO A 974 32.18 -21.08 88.59
N GLU A 975 33.03 -21.78 87.82
CA GLU A 975 33.15 -21.64 86.36
C GLU A 975 31.90 -22.06 85.59
N LYS A 976 30.93 -22.76 86.21
CA LYS A 976 29.70 -23.17 85.50
C LYS A 976 28.68 -22.06 85.32
N LEU A 977 28.80 -20.95 86.06
CA LEU A 977 28.05 -19.72 85.76
C LEU A 977 28.79 -18.87 84.72
N SER A 978 30.11 -18.74 84.79
CA SER A 978 30.87 -18.05 83.75
C SER A 978 30.72 -18.76 82.40
N LEU A 979 30.87 -20.08 82.32
CA LEU A 979 30.67 -20.85 81.09
C LEU A 979 29.26 -20.73 80.51
N LEU A 980 28.23 -20.47 81.33
CA LEU A 980 26.87 -20.20 80.83
C LEU A 980 26.74 -18.79 80.25
N ASP A 981 27.30 -17.77 80.92
CA ASP A 981 27.35 -16.41 80.37
C ASP A 981 28.35 -16.27 79.20
N ASP A 982 29.39 -17.10 79.14
CA ASP A 982 30.35 -17.20 78.02
C ASP A 982 29.70 -17.93 76.83
N MET A 983 28.96 -19.03 77.05
CA MET A 983 28.14 -19.64 75.99
C MET A 983 27.03 -18.70 75.51
N LYS A 984 26.50 -17.85 76.38
CA LYS A 984 25.51 -16.84 76.03
C LYS A 984 26.14 -15.67 75.25
N GLN A 985 27.32 -15.19 75.66
CA GLN A 985 28.12 -14.23 74.90
C GLN A 985 28.59 -14.80 73.56
N LEU A 986 28.92 -16.10 73.48
CA LEU A 986 29.21 -16.79 72.22
C LEU A 986 27.95 -16.96 71.35
N SER A 987 26.79 -17.25 71.96
CA SER A 987 25.50 -17.28 71.24
C SER A 987 25.11 -15.90 70.71
N ASP A 988 25.30 -14.85 71.49
CA ASP A 988 25.03 -13.47 71.09
C ASP A 988 26.10 -12.91 70.14
N SER A 989 27.35 -13.39 70.22
CA SER A 989 28.41 -13.14 69.23
C SER A 989 28.14 -13.89 67.92
N CYS A 990 27.60 -15.10 67.97
CA CYS A 990 27.09 -15.80 66.79
C CYS A 990 25.92 -15.03 66.17
N LYS A 991 24.93 -14.57 66.94
CA LYS A 991 23.84 -13.72 66.42
C LYS A 991 24.35 -12.39 65.86
N GLN A 992 25.36 -11.77 66.47
CA GLN A 992 26.02 -10.58 65.92
C GLN A 992 26.79 -10.89 64.64
N ARG A 993 27.43 -12.06 64.54
CA ARG A 993 28.07 -12.54 63.32
C ARG A 993 27.05 -12.82 62.23
N GLU A 994 25.96 -13.54 62.53
CA GLU A 994 24.84 -13.80 61.63
C GLU A 994 24.24 -12.47 61.12
N VAL A 995 23.93 -11.51 62.00
CA VAL A 995 23.45 -10.17 61.60
C VAL A 995 24.48 -9.39 60.77
N MET A 996 25.79 -9.58 61.00
CA MET A 996 26.84 -9.00 60.15
C MET A 996 27.01 -9.74 58.82
N GLU A 997 26.84 -11.06 58.77
CA GLU A 997 26.89 -11.89 57.57
C GLU A 997 25.64 -11.69 56.71
N GLU A 998 24.46 -11.48 57.31
CA GLU A 998 23.23 -10.99 56.68
C GLU A 998 23.44 -9.59 56.09
N ARG A 999 24.02 -8.66 56.85
CA ARG A 999 24.39 -7.33 56.30
C ARG A 999 25.41 -7.44 55.17
N HIS A 1000 26.40 -8.33 55.27
CA HIS A 1000 27.35 -8.56 54.18
C HIS A 1000 26.73 -9.34 53.02
N ALA A 1001 25.67 -10.13 53.22
CA ALA A 1001 24.85 -10.71 52.15
C ALA A 1001 24.02 -9.62 51.46
N GLN A 1002 23.30 -8.79 52.21
CA GLN A 1002 22.56 -7.62 51.71
C GLN A 1002 23.49 -6.63 50.99
N TYR A 1003 24.68 -6.35 51.50
CA TYR A 1003 25.66 -5.52 50.79
C TYR A 1003 26.21 -6.21 49.53
N ARG A 1004 26.39 -7.54 49.51
CA ARG A 1004 26.75 -8.28 48.29
C ARG A 1004 25.60 -8.33 47.28
N GLU A 1005 24.35 -8.40 47.74
CA GLU A 1005 23.14 -8.35 46.91
C GLU A 1005 22.93 -6.94 46.34
N ILE A 1006 23.13 -5.89 47.14
CA ILE A 1006 23.10 -4.49 46.69
C ILE A 1006 24.23 -4.23 45.68
N VAL A 1007 25.48 -4.61 45.99
CA VAL A 1007 26.61 -4.48 45.05
C VAL A 1007 26.38 -5.33 43.79
N GLY A 1008 25.83 -6.53 43.93
CA GLY A 1008 25.44 -7.39 42.82
C GLY A 1008 24.34 -6.76 41.95
N SER A 1009 23.32 -6.14 42.57
CA SER A 1009 22.25 -5.42 41.87
C SER A 1009 22.76 -4.16 41.17
N LEU A 1010 23.74 -3.45 41.74
CA LEU A 1010 24.39 -2.29 41.13
C LEU A 1010 25.36 -2.70 40.01
N GLN A 1011 26.05 -3.84 40.14
CA GLN A 1011 26.83 -4.44 39.06
C GLN A 1011 25.92 -4.92 37.93
N GLN A 1012 24.82 -5.59 38.25
CA GLN A 1012 23.80 -6.03 37.30
C GLN A 1012 23.17 -4.83 36.59
N GLN A 1013 22.76 -3.77 37.30
CA GLN A 1013 22.28 -2.52 36.70
C GLN A 1013 23.35 -1.83 35.84
N LEU A 1014 24.63 -1.91 36.21
CA LEU A 1014 25.73 -1.39 35.38
C LEU A 1014 25.96 -2.25 34.13
N GLU A 1015 25.76 -3.56 34.19
CA GLU A 1015 25.86 -4.48 33.04
C GLU A 1015 24.63 -4.43 32.14
N ASP A 1016 23.43 -4.29 32.72
CA ASP A 1016 22.19 -3.97 32.02
C ASP A 1016 22.31 -2.60 31.36
N SER A 1017 22.83 -1.58 32.03
CA SER A 1017 23.08 -0.26 31.43
C SER A 1017 24.12 -0.33 30.29
N LYS A 1018 25.23 -1.05 30.46
CA LYS A 1018 26.17 -1.32 29.36
C LYS A 1018 25.50 -2.07 28.20
N ARG A 1019 24.65 -3.06 28.48
CA ARG A 1019 23.90 -3.79 27.45
C ARG A 1019 22.89 -2.90 26.75
N HIS A 1020 22.09 -2.09 27.44
CA HIS A 1020 21.19 -1.11 26.82
C HIS A 1020 21.97 -0.06 26.01
N ILE A 1021 23.15 0.38 26.45
CA ILE A 1021 24.02 1.29 25.67
C ILE A 1021 24.60 0.60 24.43
N GLN A 1022 24.93 -0.69 24.52
CA GLN A 1022 25.43 -1.49 23.40
C GLN A 1022 24.32 -1.86 22.41
N GLU A 1023 23.15 -2.27 22.91
CA GLU A 1023 21.91 -2.49 22.16
C GLU A 1023 21.46 -1.20 21.48
N TYR A 1024 21.51 -0.04 22.14
CA TYR A 1024 21.26 1.26 21.51
C TYR A 1024 22.31 1.63 20.45
N ARG A 1025 23.58 1.23 20.62
CA ARG A 1025 24.60 1.39 19.56
C ARG A 1025 24.34 0.46 18.39
N GLU A 1026 23.93 -0.78 18.64
CA GLU A 1026 23.60 -1.76 17.60
C GLU A 1026 22.26 -1.48 16.93
N GLU A 1027 21.29 -0.92 17.64
CA GLU A 1027 20.04 -0.42 17.09
C GLU A 1027 20.29 0.87 16.31
N LYS A 1028 21.19 1.75 16.77
CA LYS A 1028 21.66 2.90 15.97
C LYS A 1028 22.43 2.45 14.72
N THR A 1029 23.26 1.41 14.76
CA THR A 1029 23.91 0.90 13.54
C THR A 1029 22.96 0.10 12.66
N ARG A 1030 21.98 -0.64 13.21
CA ARG A 1030 20.89 -1.27 12.44
C ARG A 1030 19.97 -0.24 11.81
N ALA A 1031 19.60 0.83 12.51
CA ALA A 1031 18.81 1.94 12.01
C ALA A 1031 19.59 2.77 10.98
N ASN A 1032 20.89 3.00 11.18
CA ASN A 1032 21.75 3.60 10.16
C ASN A 1032 21.90 2.67 8.93
N ALA A 1033 21.98 1.35 9.13
CA ALA A 1033 22.06 0.38 8.03
C ALA A 1033 20.72 0.21 7.32
N GLN A 1034 19.59 0.28 8.03
CA GLN A 1034 18.24 0.31 7.46
C GLN A 1034 17.96 1.64 6.77
N SER A 1035 18.45 2.76 7.29
CA SER A 1035 18.41 4.07 6.63
C SER A 1035 19.27 4.07 5.38
N ALA A 1036 20.47 3.48 5.42
CA ALA A 1036 21.32 3.28 4.25
C ALA A 1036 20.70 2.29 3.23
N HIS A 1037 19.99 1.26 3.70
CA HIS A 1037 19.28 0.31 2.83
C HIS A 1037 17.99 0.91 2.25
N LEU A 1038 17.30 1.80 2.98
CA LEU A 1038 16.16 2.57 2.47
C LEU A 1038 16.63 3.67 1.52
N ALA A 1039 17.79 4.28 1.77
CA ALA A 1039 18.48 5.16 0.83
C ALA A 1039 18.88 4.39 -0.43
N ALA A 1040 19.46 3.19 -0.31
CA ALA A 1040 19.80 2.31 -1.42
C ALA A 1040 18.57 1.77 -2.19
N LEU A 1041 17.43 1.56 -1.52
CA LEU A 1041 16.16 1.25 -2.17
C LEU A 1041 15.55 2.49 -2.84
N SER A 1042 15.70 3.68 -2.26
CA SER A 1042 15.22 4.93 -2.84
C SER A 1042 16.07 5.38 -4.04
N SER A 1043 17.36 5.03 -4.08
CA SER A 1043 18.22 5.18 -5.26
C SER A 1043 18.00 4.05 -6.27
N SER A 1044 17.71 2.83 -5.84
CA SER A 1044 17.31 1.72 -6.74
C SER A 1044 15.98 2.01 -7.46
N LEU A 1045 14.96 2.51 -6.75
CA LEU A 1045 13.70 2.98 -7.34
C LEU A 1045 13.86 4.25 -8.20
N ARG A 1046 15.02 4.91 -8.14
CA ARG A 1046 15.42 6.05 -8.99
C ARG A 1046 16.60 5.68 -9.93
N GLY A 1047 16.85 4.39 -10.12
CA GLY A 1047 18.12 3.84 -10.64
C GLY A 1047 18.00 2.90 -11.83
N ASN A 1048 16.85 2.86 -12.52
CA ASN A 1048 16.72 2.16 -13.80
C ASN A 1048 17.38 2.98 -14.95
N GLY A 1049 18.69 3.20 -14.86
CA GLY A 1049 19.48 3.95 -15.83
C GLY A 1049 20.99 3.69 -15.69
N SER A 1050 21.67 3.54 -16.83
CA SER A 1050 23.13 3.35 -16.98
C SER A 1050 23.79 2.22 -16.18
N PHE A 1051 23.96 1.07 -16.84
CA PHE A 1051 25.25 0.34 -16.77
C PHE A 1051 26.37 1.18 -17.40
N LEU A 1052 27.63 0.79 -17.16
CA LEU A 1052 28.89 1.43 -17.60
C LEU A 1052 29.22 2.71 -16.79
N SER A 1053 30.45 2.97 -16.35
CA SER A 1053 31.76 2.49 -16.84
C SER A 1053 32.75 2.13 -15.71
N SER A 1054 33.92 1.59 -16.08
CA SER A 1054 34.90 0.96 -15.15
C SER A 1054 36.34 1.46 -15.35
N SER A 1055 37.11 1.58 -14.24
CA SER A 1055 38.58 1.76 -14.22
C SER A 1055 39.03 3.16 -14.76
N TRP A 1056 40.20 3.74 -14.46
CA TRP A 1056 41.58 3.24 -14.44
C TRP A 1056 42.56 4.13 -13.63
N LEU A 1057 43.66 3.53 -13.14
CA LEU A 1057 44.97 4.14 -12.74
C LEU A 1057 45.00 5.07 -11.50
N SER A 1058 46.15 5.33 -10.87
CA SER A 1058 47.24 4.44 -10.39
C SER A 1058 48.24 5.20 -9.47
N ASP A 1059 49.06 4.44 -8.74
CA ASP A 1059 49.96 4.83 -7.64
C ASP A 1059 50.97 6.00 -7.79
N SER A 1060 51.35 6.48 -6.60
CA SER A 1060 52.68 6.97 -6.17
C SER A 1060 53.13 8.42 -6.46
N ILE A 1061 53.58 9.12 -5.41
CA ILE A 1061 55.01 9.35 -5.09
C ILE A 1061 55.18 10.14 -3.77
N SER A 1062 56.22 9.80 -2.99
CA SER A 1062 56.90 10.69 -2.01
C SER A 1062 58.40 10.34 -2.05
N PRO A 1063 59.36 11.25 -1.76
CA PRO A 1063 59.64 11.72 -0.39
C PRO A 1063 60.12 13.20 -0.32
N THR A 1064 60.62 13.77 0.80
CA THR A 1064 62.07 13.80 1.17
C THR A 1064 62.28 14.53 2.52
N LYS A 1065 63.40 14.28 3.25
CA LYS A 1065 63.74 14.85 4.58
C LYS A 1065 64.95 15.81 4.57
N ARG A 1066 64.97 16.79 5.50
CA ARG A 1066 66.13 17.38 6.25
C ARG A 1066 65.54 18.35 7.33
N ASN A 1067 65.95 18.45 8.61
CA ASN A 1067 67.25 18.50 9.32
C ASN A 1067 68.04 19.80 9.01
N LEU A 1068 68.56 20.61 9.97
CA LEU A 1068 69.05 20.37 11.34
C LEU A 1068 68.86 21.57 12.33
N PHE A 1069 68.91 21.28 13.64
CA PHE A 1069 69.53 22.02 14.80
C PHE A 1069 69.44 23.56 14.96
N LEU A 1070 69.06 24.01 16.18
CA LEU A 1070 70.04 24.46 17.20
C LEU A 1070 69.50 24.30 18.65
N GLN A 1071 70.24 24.72 19.68
CA GLN A 1071 70.07 24.33 21.10
C GLN A 1071 70.21 25.52 22.08
N ASP A 1072 69.70 25.34 23.31
CA ASP A 1072 69.82 26.17 24.53
C ASP A 1072 69.02 27.50 24.56
N GLY A 1073 68.57 28.02 25.73
CA GLY A 1073 68.53 27.40 27.06
C GLY A 1073 68.15 28.35 28.22
N ASN A 1074 67.59 27.78 29.30
CA ASN A 1074 67.55 28.28 30.69
C ASN A 1074 66.70 29.52 31.13
N GLN A 1075 66.08 29.35 32.31
CA GLN A 1075 65.75 30.35 33.38
C GLN A 1075 64.73 31.50 33.19
N LYS A 1076 63.65 31.39 33.99
CA LYS A 1076 63.10 32.36 34.99
C LYS A 1076 63.29 33.88 34.78
N GLY A 1077 62.20 34.64 34.96
CA GLY A 1077 62.27 35.93 35.68
C GLY A 1077 61.19 36.96 35.34
N HIS A 1078 60.50 37.49 36.36
CA HIS A 1078 59.46 38.53 36.28
C HIS A 1078 59.88 39.85 35.59
N THR A 1079 58.94 40.43 34.83
CA THR A 1079 58.31 41.75 35.09
C THR A 1079 56.82 41.61 34.69
N HIS A 1080 55.80 42.21 35.33
CA HIS A 1080 55.55 43.62 35.67
C HIS A 1080 55.56 44.52 34.40
N SER A 1081 54.61 45.45 34.20
CA SER A 1081 53.73 46.12 35.16
C SER A 1081 52.42 46.66 34.52
N SER A 1082 51.58 47.26 35.37
CA SER A 1082 50.85 48.52 35.11
C SER A 1082 49.33 48.48 34.86
N THR A 1083 48.58 48.93 35.89
CA THR A 1083 47.55 50.00 35.85
C THR A 1083 46.22 49.79 35.08
N VAL A 1084 45.04 50.25 35.55
CA VAL A 1084 44.66 50.96 36.81
C VAL A 1084 43.15 50.86 37.09
N ASN A 1085 42.75 50.92 38.37
CA ASN A 1085 41.46 51.29 39.01
C ASN A 1085 40.09 50.82 38.42
N GLY A 1086 39.06 50.59 39.23
CA GLY A 1086 38.98 50.66 40.70
C GLY A 1086 37.57 50.96 41.23
N THR A 1087 37.50 51.33 42.52
CA THR A 1087 36.32 51.82 43.27
C THR A 1087 35.09 50.91 43.38
N ALA A 1088 35.01 50.25 44.55
CA ALA A 1088 33.84 50.20 45.43
C ALA A 1088 32.43 50.07 44.82
N HIS A 1089 31.85 48.89 45.01
CA HIS A 1089 30.86 48.79 46.07
C HIS A 1089 31.01 47.49 46.88
#